data_AF-A0AAV0PC93-F1
#
_entry.id   AF-A0AAV0PC93-F1
#
_cell.length_a   1.000
_cell.length_b   1.000
_cell.length_c   1.000
_cell.angle_alpha   90.00
_cell.angle_beta   90.00
_cell.angle_gamma   90.00
#
_symmetry.space_group_name_H-M   'P 1'
#
loop_
_entity.id
_entity.type
_entity.pdbx_description
1 polymer ?
#
loop_
_entity_poly.entity_id
_entity_poly.type
_entity_poly.pdbx_seq_one_letter_code
_entity_poly.pdbx_strand_id
1 'polypeptide(L)'
;MLLHSKSTAALFWSTNVSVLGTPLARLLDEGNFVLLQQDGADETVLWQSFDYPTDTVLPNMVRKTGPDHAVRSWKSSNDPATGDCYYVLDPRGSPELILYRGRATKLWRSGPWNGIAWSGIPEATVVIDGSDTTFVWGLRNPDMIARFYLDPTGTLNRAVWQDKVGRWNLIAYYPKEQCDYYGNCGPNGNCDPYRVAGDFPCTCLPGDGSGGCVRKRTGNLSCGGDGFVKLENAKVPDTTMARLNVDMDLDVCGEECLKNCSCTAYASSNLASGVGCVTLYGDLVDTRVFAGDGQDLYVRVDATELAIFDVNDIFDATGNFSLGNKLGQGGFGSVYKGVLFDGQEIAVKRLSQTSRQGIEEFKNEVRLVSKLQHKNLARLFGCCIHGDEKMLVYEYLQNRSLDFFIFDKTQGLQLDWPRRFEIIIGIARGLLYLHQDSRLKIIHRDLKASNVLLDAAMNPKISDFGLARLFGEDQTEANTNRVVGTYGYMSPEYAMGGLYSTKSDAFSFGVLTLEILSGRRSNQCHQESPSISLIAHVWELWKEGRAMDIVDSSTLGGSDSTDQVMTRCVQIGLLCVQESPVDRPTMSDVVFMLGNATTLPSPKKPAFILQGKYDDMDTIATGSSAIPSTNRVTLSTLVPR
;
A
#
# COMPACT_ATOMS: atom_id res chain seq x y z
N MET A 1 -58.31 18.77 16.58
CA MET A 1 -58.63 19.67 15.45
C MET A 1 -59.24 18.88 14.32
N LEU A 2 -60.29 19.39 13.67
CA LEU A 2 -61.04 18.68 12.63
C LEU A 2 -61.19 19.57 11.39
N LEU A 3 -60.87 19.05 10.21
CA LEU A 3 -61.14 19.69 8.92
C LEU A 3 -62.37 19.05 8.29
N HIS A 4 -63.44 19.81 8.14
CA HIS A 4 -64.70 19.35 7.55
C HIS A 4 -65.02 20.04 6.22
N SER A 5 -65.72 19.32 5.35
CA SER A 5 -66.42 19.94 4.22
C SER A 5 -67.49 20.89 4.71
N LYS A 6 -67.45 22.15 4.25
CA LYS A 6 -68.54 23.11 4.53
C LYS A 6 -69.86 22.70 3.86
N SER A 7 -69.81 21.99 2.74
CA SER A 7 -71.00 21.59 1.97
C SER A 7 -71.59 20.24 2.39
N THR A 8 -70.75 19.29 2.82
CA THR A 8 -71.19 17.91 3.12
C THR A 8 -71.01 17.50 4.58
N ALA A 9 -70.43 18.36 5.43
CA ALA A 9 -70.02 18.05 6.81
C ALA A 9 -69.06 16.84 6.96
N ALA A 10 -68.59 16.27 5.85
CA ALA A 10 -67.67 15.13 5.84
C ALA A 10 -66.32 15.53 6.47
N LEU A 11 -65.80 14.67 7.35
CA LEU A 11 -64.48 14.83 7.95
C LEU A 11 -63.40 14.47 6.91
N PHE A 12 -62.53 15.42 6.57
CA PHE A 12 -61.41 15.20 5.66
C PHE A 12 -60.10 14.88 6.39
N TRP A 13 -59.87 15.50 7.55
CA TRP A 13 -58.65 15.30 8.33
C TRP A 13 -58.87 15.65 9.80
N SER A 14 -58.14 14.99 10.68
CA SER A 14 -58.11 15.31 12.12
C SER A 14 -56.76 15.01 12.75
N THR A 15 -56.45 15.75 13.81
CA THR A 15 -55.38 15.37 14.75
C THR A 15 -55.84 14.22 15.62
N ASN A 16 -55.07 13.13 15.72
CA ASN A 16 -55.40 12.00 16.57
C ASN A 16 -54.93 12.21 18.02
N VAL A 17 -55.57 13.14 18.73
CA VAL A 17 -55.25 13.47 20.12
C VAL A 17 -56.51 13.62 20.97
N SER A 18 -56.44 13.18 22.22
CA SER A 18 -57.51 13.35 23.22
C SER A 18 -57.33 14.67 23.96
N VAL A 19 -58.41 15.42 24.16
CA VAL A 19 -58.41 16.69 24.88
C VAL A 19 -59.26 16.53 26.14
N LEU A 20 -58.72 16.89 27.31
CA LEU A 20 -59.39 16.84 28.60
C LEU A 20 -59.84 18.23 29.12
N GLY A 21 -59.24 19.31 28.58
CA GLY A 21 -59.54 20.71 28.93
C GLY A 21 -60.06 21.56 27.76
N THR A 22 -59.89 22.88 27.82
CA THR A 22 -60.24 23.78 26.70
C THR A 22 -59.14 23.75 25.63
N PRO A 23 -59.44 23.33 24.39
CA PRO A 23 -58.46 23.33 23.32
C PRO A 23 -58.24 24.73 22.75
N LEU A 24 -56.98 25.10 22.53
CA LEU A 24 -56.59 26.33 21.85
C LEU A 24 -55.67 26.00 20.67
N ALA A 25 -56.03 26.46 19.47
CA ALA A 25 -55.15 26.37 18.31
C ALA A 25 -54.42 27.71 18.13
N ARG A 26 -53.09 27.69 17.99
CA ARG A 26 -52.25 28.88 17.86
C ARG A 26 -51.22 28.68 16.75
N LEU A 27 -51.07 29.68 15.88
CA LEU A 27 -49.96 29.77 14.95
C LEU A 27 -48.87 30.63 15.60
N LEU A 28 -47.69 30.07 15.79
CA LEU A 28 -46.53 30.77 16.35
C LEU A 28 -45.80 31.55 15.25
N ASP A 29 -45.00 32.55 15.65
CA ASP A 29 -44.25 33.42 14.72
C ASP A 29 -43.25 32.64 13.85
N GLU A 30 -42.73 31.53 14.36
CA GLU A 30 -41.86 30.61 13.63
C GLU A 30 -42.59 29.73 12.59
N GLY A 31 -43.91 29.83 12.50
CA GLY A 31 -44.76 29.05 11.58
C GLY A 31 -45.22 27.70 12.12
N ASN A 32 -44.88 27.37 13.37
CA ASN A 32 -45.36 26.18 14.05
C ASN A 32 -46.84 26.36 14.44
N PHE A 33 -47.70 25.46 13.99
CA PHE A 33 -49.12 25.47 14.30
C PHE A 33 -49.40 24.44 15.39
N VAL A 34 -49.75 24.92 16.58
CA VAL A 34 -49.87 24.11 17.79
C VAL A 34 -51.32 24.00 18.26
N LEU A 35 -51.68 22.81 18.73
CA LEU A 35 -52.90 22.57 19.50
C LEU A 35 -52.51 22.43 20.96
N LEU A 36 -52.97 23.36 21.76
CA LEU A 36 -52.71 23.47 23.18
C LEU A 36 -53.94 23.03 23.97
N GLN A 37 -53.71 22.50 25.17
CA GLN A 37 -54.71 22.39 26.21
C GLN A 37 -54.37 23.36 27.35
N GLN A 38 -55.34 24.20 27.69
CA GLN A 38 -55.26 25.07 28.86
C GLN A 38 -55.77 24.35 30.11
N ASP A 39 -54.97 24.37 31.16
CA ASP A 39 -55.34 23.95 32.51
C ASP A 39 -54.95 25.06 33.51
N GLY A 40 -55.90 25.96 33.80
CA GLY A 40 -55.63 27.16 34.58
C GLY A 40 -54.67 28.13 33.86
N ALA A 41 -53.49 28.36 34.45
CA ALA A 41 -52.44 29.22 33.89
C ALA A 41 -51.41 28.46 33.03
N ASP A 42 -51.43 27.12 33.07
CA ASP A 42 -50.47 26.27 32.35
C ASP A 42 -51.01 25.88 30.98
N GLU A 43 -50.14 25.94 29.97
CA GLU A 43 -50.43 25.52 28.59
C GLU A 43 -49.61 24.27 28.24
N THR A 44 -50.28 23.22 27.77
CA THR A 44 -49.63 21.97 27.34
C THR A 44 -49.82 21.74 25.85
N VAL A 45 -48.75 21.44 25.12
CA VAL A 45 -48.82 21.13 23.68
C VAL A 45 -49.30 19.69 23.51
N LEU A 46 -50.47 19.53 22.89
CA LEU A 46 -51.03 18.21 22.55
C LEU A 46 -50.63 17.75 21.15
N TRP A 47 -50.48 18.68 20.21
CA TRP A 47 -50.10 18.42 18.83
C TRP A 47 -49.41 19.64 18.23
N GLN A 48 -48.47 19.44 17.32
CA GLN A 48 -47.79 20.52 16.60
C GLN A 48 -47.48 20.13 15.16
N SER A 49 -47.56 21.09 14.23
CA SER A 49 -47.33 20.84 12.80
C SER A 49 -45.87 20.48 12.50
N PHE A 50 -44.92 20.94 13.30
CA PHE A 50 -43.50 20.62 13.12
C PHE A 50 -43.17 19.12 13.30
N ASP A 51 -44.00 18.33 13.98
CA ASP A 51 -43.80 16.88 14.02
C ASP A 51 -44.22 16.19 12.69
N TYR A 52 -44.96 16.89 11.82
CA TYR A 52 -45.56 16.36 10.58
C TYR A 52 -45.22 17.23 9.35
N PRO A 53 -43.95 17.27 8.90
CA PRO A 53 -43.55 18.04 7.72
C PRO A 53 -44.25 17.58 6.44
N THR A 54 -44.36 18.50 5.48
CA THR A 54 -44.66 18.20 4.09
C THR A 54 -43.35 17.98 3.32
N ASP A 55 -43.05 18.89 2.39
CA ASP A 55 -41.85 18.98 1.56
C ASP A 55 -40.82 19.97 2.10
N THR A 56 -41.20 20.78 3.09
CA THR A 56 -40.44 21.94 3.56
C THR A 56 -39.99 21.77 5.02
N VAL A 57 -38.76 22.17 5.32
CA VAL A 57 -38.24 22.33 6.68
C VAL A 57 -37.89 23.80 6.91
N LEU A 58 -38.47 24.36 7.95
CA LEU A 58 -38.27 25.75 8.38
C LEU A 58 -37.14 25.83 9.43
N PRO A 59 -36.54 27.01 9.66
CA PRO A 59 -35.60 27.22 10.76
C PRO A 59 -36.21 26.82 12.10
N ASN A 60 -35.38 26.33 13.03
CA ASN A 60 -35.74 25.87 14.39
C ASN A 60 -36.65 24.63 14.46
N MET A 61 -37.02 24.07 13.31
CA MET A 61 -37.80 22.84 13.25
C MET A 61 -36.93 21.63 13.63
N VAL A 62 -37.28 20.96 14.73
CA VAL A 62 -36.56 19.76 15.20
C VAL A 62 -36.87 18.58 14.29
N ARG A 63 -35.83 18.03 13.67
CA ARG A 63 -35.89 16.80 12.88
C ARG A 63 -35.43 15.64 13.75
N LYS A 64 -36.21 14.58 13.81
CA LYS A 64 -35.89 13.35 14.54
C LYS A 64 -35.58 12.22 13.56
N THR A 65 -34.87 11.21 14.02
CA THR A 65 -34.61 9.99 13.24
C THR A 65 -35.90 9.20 12.99
N GLY A 66 -35.94 8.48 11.87
CA GLY A 66 -37.01 7.52 11.58
C GLY A 66 -38.03 7.99 10.52
N PRO A 67 -38.76 7.03 9.92
CA PRO A 67 -39.55 7.26 8.70
C PRO A 67 -40.77 8.17 8.92
N ASP A 68 -41.27 8.27 10.14
CA ASP A 68 -42.39 9.15 10.50
C ASP A 68 -42.00 10.63 10.43
N HIS A 69 -40.70 10.91 10.55
CA HIS A 69 -40.10 12.22 10.37
C HIS A 69 -39.40 12.32 9.00
N ALA A 70 -39.93 11.68 7.96
CA ALA A 70 -39.49 11.92 6.60
C ALA A 70 -40.11 13.20 6.04
N VAL A 71 -39.32 13.97 5.28
CA VAL A 71 -39.81 15.11 4.49
C VAL A 71 -40.04 14.61 3.08
N ARG A 72 -41.25 14.81 2.54
CA ARG A 72 -41.71 14.20 1.29
C ARG A 72 -42.02 15.25 0.26
N SER A 73 -41.54 15.05 -0.96
CA SER A 73 -41.83 15.96 -2.07
C SER A 73 -43.33 16.01 -2.33
N TRP A 74 -43.76 17.09 -2.97
CA TRP A 74 -45.03 17.07 -3.69
C TRP A 74 -44.98 16.08 -4.86
N LYS A 75 -46.15 15.66 -5.33
CA LYS A 75 -46.30 14.78 -6.49
C LYS A 75 -45.95 15.50 -7.78
N SER A 76 -46.27 16.79 -7.88
CA SER A 76 -45.84 17.67 -8.96
C SER A 76 -45.83 19.12 -8.49
N SER A 77 -45.35 20.06 -9.31
CA SER A 77 -45.34 21.49 -8.96
C SER A 77 -46.72 22.06 -8.62
N ASN A 78 -47.80 21.42 -9.08
CA ASN A 78 -49.17 21.90 -8.93
C ASN A 78 -50.06 20.91 -8.14
N ASP A 79 -49.50 19.81 -7.64
CA ASP A 79 -50.23 18.78 -6.87
C ASP A 79 -49.49 18.49 -5.56
N PRO A 80 -49.99 19.02 -4.41
CA PRO A 80 -49.36 18.85 -3.11
C PRO A 80 -49.57 17.48 -2.49
N ALA A 81 -50.22 16.54 -3.19
CA ALA A 81 -50.25 15.14 -2.76
C ALA A 81 -48.81 14.59 -2.59
N THR A 82 -48.65 13.58 -1.74
CA THR A 82 -47.36 12.96 -1.47
C THR A 82 -46.73 12.42 -2.75
N GLY A 83 -45.51 12.87 -3.05
CA GLY A 83 -44.69 12.42 -4.17
C GLY A 83 -43.76 11.25 -3.82
N ASP A 84 -42.94 10.87 -4.80
CA ASP A 84 -42.08 9.68 -4.74
C ASP A 84 -40.71 9.93 -4.08
N CYS A 85 -40.32 11.19 -3.90
CA CYS A 85 -39.03 11.55 -3.31
C CYS A 85 -39.22 11.89 -1.83
N TYR A 86 -38.30 11.46 -0.98
CA TYR A 86 -38.29 11.82 0.43
C TYR A 86 -36.88 11.76 1.00
N TYR A 87 -36.60 12.58 2.01
CA TYR A 87 -35.37 12.46 2.79
C TYR A 87 -35.66 12.28 4.28
N VAL A 88 -34.73 11.61 4.96
CA VAL A 88 -34.84 11.26 6.38
C VAL A 88 -33.45 11.32 7.03
N LEU A 89 -33.43 11.61 8.33
CA LEU A 89 -32.24 11.45 9.18
C LEU A 89 -32.11 9.96 9.55
N ASP A 90 -31.12 9.30 9.00
CA ASP A 90 -30.82 7.88 9.21
C ASP A 90 -29.80 7.74 10.36
N PRO A 91 -30.12 7.03 11.45
CA PRO A 91 -29.22 6.90 12.60
C PRO A 91 -28.19 5.78 12.48
N ARG A 92 -28.19 4.99 11.40
CA ARG A 92 -27.37 3.78 11.32
C ARG A 92 -25.89 4.12 11.17
N GLY A 93 -25.07 3.61 12.10
CA GLY A 93 -23.63 3.80 12.13
C GLY A 93 -23.24 5.19 12.61
N SER A 94 -23.38 6.20 11.74
CA SER A 94 -23.26 7.62 12.11
C SER A 94 -24.40 8.41 11.45
N PRO A 95 -25.11 9.29 12.18
CA PRO A 95 -26.29 9.96 11.63
C PRO A 95 -26.00 10.71 10.33
N GLU A 96 -26.81 10.47 9.29
CA GLU A 96 -26.73 11.14 8.00
C GLU A 96 -28.12 11.44 7.40
N LEU A 97 -28.25 12.53 6.64
CA LEU A 97 -29.45 12.81 5.85
C LEU A 97 -29.36 12.05 4.52
N ILE A 98 -30.33 11.18 4.27
CA ILE A 98 -30.38 10.39 3.04
C ILE A 98 -31.63 10.75 2.25
N LEU A 99 -31.43 11.09 0.98
CA LEU A 99 -32.49 11.34 0.02
C LEU A 99 -32.77 10.08 -0.79
N TYR A 100 -34.03 9.70 -0.84
CA TYR A 100 -34.54 8.52 -1.52
C TYR A 100 -35.53 8.88 -2.63
N ARG A 101 -35.65 7.97 -3.60
CA ARG A 101 -36.77 7.90 -4.55
C ARG A 101 -37.41 6.51 -4.51
N GLY A 102 -38.74 6.48 -4.54
CA GLY A 102 -39.50 5.24 -4.47
C GLY A 102 -39.31 4.54 -3.13
N ARG A 103 -39.14 3.22 -3.10
CA ARG A 103 -39.07 2.47 -1.83
C ARG A 103 -37.68 2.43 -1.18
N ALA A 104 -36.61 2.41 -1.97
CA ALA A 104 -35.26 2.15 -1.45
C ALA A 104 -34.10 2.77 -2.26
N THR A 105 -34.37 3.46 -3.36
CA THR A 105 -33.29 3.99 -4.20
C THR A 105 -32.70 5.25 -3.55
N LYS A 106 -31.50 5.13 -2.98
CA LYS A 106 -30.73 6.29 -2.50
C LYS A 106 -30.31 7.14 -3.71
N LEU A 107 -30.64 8.43 -3.68
CA LEU A 107 -30.24 9.40 -4.70
C LEU A 107 -29.03 10.23 -4.25
N TRP A 108 -28.96 10.55 -2.96
CA TRP A 108 -27.95 11.44 -2.39
C TRP A 108 -27.84 11.20 -0.88
N ARG A 109 -26.67 11.50 -0.32
CA ARG A 109 -26.49 11.61 1.13
C ARG A 109 -25.71 12.86 1.49
N SER A 110 -26.04 13.44 2.63
CA SER A 110 -25.24 14.49 3.27
C SER A 110 -23.91 13.97 3.79
N GLY A 111 -23.75 12.66 3.97
CA GLY A 111 -22.69 12.08 4.78
C GLY A 111 -22.90 12.39 6.28
N PRO A 112 -22.07 11.83 7.17
CA PRO A 112 -22.21 12.04 8.61
C PRO A 112 -21.91 13.47 9.04
N TRP A 113 -22.52 13.87 10.15
CA TRP A 113 -22.16 15.10 10.87
C TRP A 113 -20.77 14.96 11.48
N ASN A 114 -19.91 15.95 11.30
CA ASN A 114 -18.53 15.93 11.80
C ASN A 114 -18.23 16.98 12.88
N GLY A 115 -19.26 17.45 13.59
CA GLY A 115 -19.12 18.48 14.62
C GLY A 115 -19.13 19.93 14.10
N ILE A 116 -18.91 20.13 12.79
CA ILE A 116 -18.89 21.48 12.17
C ILE A 116 -19.86 21.54 10.99
N ALA A 117 -19.87 20.50 10.16
CA ALA A 117 -20.70 20.41 8.96
C ALA A 117 -21.11 18.95 8.69
N TRP A 118 -22.02 18.77 7.73
CA TRP A 118 -22.21 17.46 7.11
C TRP A 118 -21.05 17.21 6.15
N SER A 119 -20.42 16.04 6.22
CA SER A 119 -19.21 15.76 5.41
C SER A 119 -19.39 15.85 3.89
N GLY A 120 -20.62 15.71 3.39
CA GLY A 120 -21.02 15.90 1.99
C GLY A 120 -21.57 17.29 1.66
N ILE A 121 -21.57 18.21 2.63
CA ILE A 121 -21.97 19.61 2.50
C ILE A 121 -21.02 20.52 3.30
N PRO A 122 -19.71 20.49 3.03
CA PRO A 122 -18.74 21.22 3.83
C PRO A 122 -18.94 22.75 3.80
N GLU A 123 -19.51 23.29 2.72
CA GLU A 123 -19.74 24.72 2.52
C GLU A 123 -20.98 25.29 3.24
N ALA A 124 -21.72 24.47 4.00
CA ALA A 124 -22.95 24.89 4.64
C ALA A 124 -22.69 25.88 5.81
N THR A 125 -22.87 27.17 5.54
CA THR A 125 -22.97 28.24 6.56
C THR A 125 -24.33 28.20 7.28
N VAL A 126 -24.59 27.15 8.04
CA VAL A 126 -25.81 26.97 8.82
C VAL A 126 -25.44 26.67 10.27
N VAL A 127 -26.14 27.28 11.23
CA VAL A 127 -26.00 26.86 12.62
C VAL A 127 -26.79 25.58 12.76
N ILE A 128 -26.09 24.49 12.97
CA ILE A 128 -26.69 23.17 13.09
C ILE A 128 -26.40 22.71 14.52
N ASP A 129 -27.48 22.48 15.28
CA ASP A 129 -27.41 21.79 16.56
C ASP A 129 -27.91 20.37 16.32
N GLY A 130 -26.96 19.43 16.31
CA GLY A 130 -27.18 18.05 15.94
C GLY A 130 -26.71 17.11 17.04
N SER A 131 -27.50 16.08 17.30
CA SER A 131 -27.16 14.94 18.15
C SER A 131 -27.39 13.64 17.39
N ASP A 132 -27.12 12.50 18.03
CA ASP A 132 -27.32 11.17 17.43
C ASP A 132 -28.77 10.89 16.99
N THR A 133 -29.74 11.65 17.51
CA THR A 133 -31.17 11.41 17.32
C THR A 133 -31.93 12.60 16.74
N THR A 134 -31.34 13.80 16.76
CA THR A 134 -32.02 15.02 16.36
C THR A 134 -31.13 15.98 15.59
N PHE A 135 -31.75 16.78 14.74
CA PHE A 135 -31.11 17.84 13.98
C PHE A 135 -32.01 19.08 13.97
N VAL A 136 -31.42 20.22 14.31
CA VAL A 136 -32.04 21.55 14.19
C VAL A 136 -31.14 22.41 13.34
N TRP A 137 -31.73 23.15 12.40
CA TRP A 137 -31.00 24.15 11.64
C TRP A 137 -31.55 25.54 11.93
N GLY A 138 -30.64 26.49 12.08
CA GLY A 138 -30.94 27.89 12.38
C GLY A 138 -30.20 28.84 11.45
N LEU A 139 -30.56 30.12 11.57
CA LEU A 139 -29.96 31.23 10.83
C LEU A 139 -29.20 32.12 11.80
N ARG A 140 -28.04 32.65 11.38
CA ARG A 140 -27.31 33.64 12.17
C ARG A 140 -28.10 34.95 12.34
N ASN A 141 -28.89 35.31 11.33
CA ASN A 141 -29.82 36.42 11.39
C ASN A 141 -31.26 35.87 11.46
N PRO A 142 -31.95 36.00 12.61
CA PRO A 142 -33.30 35.48 12.78
C PRO A 142 -34.35 36.20 11.93
N ASP A 143 -34.08 37.41 11.46
CA ASP A 143 -34.99 38.19 10.62
C ASP A 143 -35.03 37.68 9.16
N MET A 144 -34.11 36.79 8.78
CA MET A 144 -34.08 36.23 7.44
C MET A 144 -35.08 35.09 7.31
N ILE A 145 -35.94 35.16 6.28
CA ILE A 145 -36.81 34.05 5.93
C ILE A 145 -36.04 33.11 5.00
N ALA A 146 -35.82 31.87 5.44
CA ALA A 146 -35.19 30.82 4.66
C ALA A 146 -35.93 29.50 4.81
N ARG A 147 -35.73 28.58 3.86
CA ARG A 147 -36.29 27.23 3.92
C ARG A 147 -35.42 26.22 3.19
N PHE A 148 -35.47 24.98 3.66
CA PHE A 148 -35.15 23.82 2.84
C PHE A 148 -36.44 23.24 2.29
N TYR A 149 -36.48 22.87 1.01
CA TYR A 149 -37.63 22.17 0.43
C TYR A 149 -37.20 21.11 -0.58
N LEU A 150 -37.90 19.98 -0.59
CA LEU A 150 -37.68 18.89 -1.53
C LEU A 150 -38.64 19.02 -2.72
N ASP A 151 -38.11 19.22 -3.91
CA ASP A 151 -38.94 19.29 -5.11
C ASP A 151 -39.32 17.90 -5.65
N PRO A 152 -40.33 17.81 -6.54
CA PRO A 152 -40.76 16.53 -7.13
C PRO A 152 -39.68 15.83 -7.97
N THR A 153 -38.66 16.57 -8.43
CA THR A 153 -37.56 16.02 -9.22
C THR A 153 -36.51 15.31 -8.38
N GLY A 154 -36.63 15.36 -7.05
CA GLY A 154 -35.68 14.74 -6.13
C GLY A 154 -34.47 15.63 -5.90
N THR A 155 -34.67 16.95 -5.85
CA THR A 155 -33.62 17.91 -5.49
C THR A 155 -33.96 18.60 -4.17
N LEU A 156 -33.03 18.54 -3.21
CA LEU A 156 -33.15 19.25 -1.94
C LEU A 156 -32.64 20.68 -2.11
N ASN A 157 -33.54 21.64 -2.10
CA ASN A 157 -33.26 23.05 -2.36
C ASN A 157 -33.18 23.85 -1.05
N ARG A 158 -32.25 24.80 -0.97
CA ARG A 158 -32.17 25.84 0.07
C ARG A 158 -32.45 27.19 -0.56
N ALA A 159 -33.51 27.85 -0.12
CA ALA A 159 -33.88 29.16 -0.61
C ALA A 159 -33.99 30.19 0.52
N VAL A 160 -33.66 31.43 0.19
CA VAL A 160 -33.82 32.60 1.06
C VAL A 160 -34.74 33.58 0.37
N TRP A 161 -35.68 34.16 1.13
CA TRP A 161 -36.59 35.16 0.63
C TRP A 161 -35.88 36.52 0.50
N GLN A 162 -36.07 37.20 -0.63
CA GLN A 162 -35.54 38.55 -0.84
C GLN A 162 -36.67 39.58 -0.83
N ASP A 163 -36.83 40.30 0.29
CA ASP A 163 -37.92 41.27 0.47
C ASP A 163 -37.97 42.34 -0.62
N LYS A 164 -36.80 42.87 -1.02
CA LYS A 164 -36.72 43.92 -2.04
C LYS A 164 -37.23 43.48 -3.42
N VAL A 165 -37.18 42.18 -3.70
CA VAL A 165 -37.52 41.61 -5.03
C VAL A 165 -38.83 40.82 -4.97
N GLY A 166 -39.31 40.44 -3.78
CA GLY A 166 -40.53 39.67 -3.59
C GLY A 166 -40.45 38.24 -4.17
N ARG A 167 -39.26 37.63 -4.13
CA ARG A 167 -39.05 36.27 -4.66
C ARG A 167 -38.10 35.44 -3.79
N TRP A 168 -38.26 34.13 -3.88
CA TRP A 168 -37.28 33.17 -3.36
C TRP A 168 -36.03 33.17 -4.24
N ASN A 169 -34.87 33.33 -3.60
CA ASN A 169 -33.57 33.16 -4.22
C ASN A 169 -32.99 31.81 -3.82
N LEU A 170 -32.66 30.97 -4.80
CA LEU A 170 -32.02 29.68 -4.56
C LEU A 170 -30.55 29.90 -4.19
N ILE A 171 -30.14 29.38 -3.04
CA ILE A 171 -28.78 29.53 -2.49
C ILE A 171 -27.96 28.26 -2.69
N ALA A 172 -28.59 27.11 -2.52
CA ALA A 172 -27.96 25.81 -2.72
C ALA A 172 -29.03 24.79 -3.11
N TYR A 173 -28.61 23.71 -3.76
CA TYR A 173 -29.45 22.57 -4.07
C TYR A 173 -28.59 21.30 -3.99
N TYR A 174 -29.18 20.12 -3.79
CA TYR A 174 -28.44 18.84 -3.75
C TYR A 174 -29.28 17.73 -4.39
N PRO A 175 -28.69 16.83 -5.20
CA PRO A 175 -27.32 16.84 -5.76
C PRO A 175 -26.98 18.06 -6.63
N LYS A 176 -25.73 18.55 -6.58
CA LYS A 176 -25.26 19.68 -7.43
C LYS A 176 -24.58 19.22 -8.71
N GLU A 177 -23.82 18.13 -8.60
CA GLU A 177 -22.94 17.63 -9.65
C GLU A 177 -22.90 16.10 -9.68
N GLN A 178 -22.20 15.53 -10.67
CA GLN A 178 -22.19 14.08 -10.89
C GLN A 178 -21.68 13.30 -9.66
N CYS A 179 -20.67 13.83 -8.95
CA CYS A 179 -20.09 13.19 -7.76
C CYS A 179 -20.98 13.24 -6.51
N ASP A 180 -22.08 13.99 -6.53
CA ASP A 180 -23.04 14.01 -5.43
C ASP A 180 -24.04 12.85 -5.50
N TYR A 181 -24.28 12.30 -6.69
CA TYR A 181 -25.20 11.19 -6.85
C TYR A 181 -24.65 9.93 -6.15
N TYR A 182 -25.54 9.32 -5.37
CA TYR A 182 -25.21 8.16 -4.56
C TYR A 182 -24.54 7.07 -5.39
N GLY A 183 -23.32 6.71 -5.03
CA GLY A 183 -22.63 5.52 -5.51
C GLY A 183 -22.08 5.66 -6.93
N ASN A 184 -21.88 6.89 -7.42
CA ASN A 184 -21.45 7.15 -8.80
C ASN A 184 -20.18 6.38 -9.22
N CYS A 185 -19.24 6.15 -8.29
CA CYS A 185 -17.99 5.42 -8.56
C CYS A 185 -17.97 3.96 -8.08
N GLY A 186 -19.09 3.45 -7.57
CA GLY A 186 -19.19 2.09 -7.06
C GLY A 186 -18.36 1.81 -5.79
N PRO A 187 -18.28 0.53 -5.39
CA PRO A 187 -17.50 0.07 -4.24
C PRO A 187 -16.02 0.40 -4.35
N ASN A 188 -15.45 0.95 -3.28
CA ASN A 188 -14.06 1.39 -3.13
C ASN A 188 -13.60 2.42 -4.19
N GLY A 189 -14.55 3.02 -4.91
CA GLY A 189 -14.29 4.14 -5.81
C GLY A 189 -14.34 5.48 -5.08
N ASN A 190 -13.52 6.42 -5.56
CA ASN A 190 -13.51 7.81 -5.16
C ASN A 190 -13.89 8.70 -6.35
N CYS A 191 -14.87 9.58 -6.16
CA CYS A 191 -15.27 10.56 -7.17
C CYS A 191 -14.51 11.88 -7.00
N ASP A 192 -13.81 12.30 -8.04
CA ASP A 192 -13.08 13.56 -8.11
C ASP A 192 -13.60 14.40 -9.30
N PRO A 193 -14.38 15.46 -9.05
CA PRO A 193 -14.93 16.30 -10.10
C PRO A 193 -13.91 17.27 -10.71
N TYR A 194 -12.70 17.39 -10.13
CA TYR A 194 -11.67 18.34 -10.56
C TYR A 194 -10.68 17.74 -11.55
N ARG A 195 -10.83 16.46 -11.92
CA ARG A 195 -10.00 15.85 -12.97
C ARG A 195 -10.23 16.53 -14.32
N VAL A 196 -9.19 16.50 -15.15
CA VAL A 196 -9.15 17.20 -16.45
C VAL A 196 -10.37 16.84 -17.28
N ALA A 197 -11.02 17.86 -17.85
CA ALA A 197 -12.22 17.72 -18.66
C ALA A 197 -12.01 16.69 -19.80
N GLY A 198 -12.70 15.55 -19.71
CA GLY A 198 -12.59 14.43 -20.66
C GLY A 198 -12.28 13.08 -20.00
N ASP A 199 -11.75 13.08 -18.78
CA ASP A 199 -11.53 11.86 -18.00
C ASP A 199 -12.77 11.44 -17.20
N PHE A 200 -12.91 10.12 -17.00
CA PHE A 200 -13.93 9.57 -16.11
C PHE A 200 -13.63 10.02 -14.66
N PRO A 201 -14.62 10.58 -13.91
CA PRO A 201 -14.37 11.23 -12.61
C PRO A 201 -14.05 10.24 -11.48
N CYS A 202 -14.08 8.93 -11.76
CA CYS A 202 -13.87 7.91 -10.75
C CYS A 202 -12.44 7.37 -10.76
N THR A 203 -11.85 7.35 -9.57
CA THR A 203 -10.57 6.70 -9.27
C THR A 203 -10.80 5.61 -8.22
N CYS A 204 -9.85 4.71 -8.04
CA CYS A 204 -9.91 3.77 -6.92
C CYS A 204 -9.31 4.43 -5.68
N LEU A 205 -9.86 4.08 -4.51
CA LEU A 205 -9.23 4.40 -3.24
C LEU A 205 -7.87 3.68 -3.13
N PRO A 206 -6.94 4.20 -2.30
CA PRO A 206 -5.71 3.48 -1.97
C PRO A 206 -6.02 2.05 -1.49
N GLY A 207 -5.26 1.05 -1.96
CA GLY A 207 -5.45 -0.38 -1.62
C GLY A 207 -5.70 -1.34 -2.80
N ASP A 208 -5.82 -0.85 -4.05
CA ASP A 208 -6.50 -1.58 -5.14
C ASP A 208 -5.61 -2.08 -6.30
N GLY A 209 -6.09 -3.12 -7.01
CA GLY A 209 -5.41 -3.84 -8.09
C GLY A 209 -6.00 -3.62 -9.51
N SER A 210 -5.34 -4.18 -10.53
CA SER A 210 -5.54 -3.87 -11.97
C SER A 210 -6.80 -4.48 -12.64
N GLY A 211 -7.92 -4.62 -11.93
CA GLY A 211 -9.14 -5.29 -12.43
C GLY A 211 -10.47 -4.59 -12.11
N GLY A 212 -10.43 -3.32 -11.69
CA GLY A 212 -11.52 -2.58 -11.04
C GLY A 212 -11.17 -2.25 -9.58
N CYS A 213 -11.95 -1.40 -8.90
CA CYS A 213 -11.72 -1.03 -7.48
C CYS A 213 -12.11 -2.18 -6.52
N VAL A 214 -11.50 -3.33 -6.76
CA VAL A 214 -11.67 -4.56 -5.98
C VAL A 214 -10.43 -4.72 -5.13
N ARG A 215 -10.65 -4.77 -3.81
CA ARG A 215 -9.56 -4.99 -2.86
C ARG A 215 -8.85 -6.31 -3.15
N LYS A 216 -7.52 -6.30 -3.06
CA LYS A 216 -6.65 -7.50 -3.20
C LYS A 216 -6.93 -8.62 -2.18
N ARG A 217 -7.78 -8.39 -1.17
CA ARG A 217 -7.98 -9.28 -0.02
C ARG A 217 -9.01 -10.38 -0.28
N THR A 218 -8.67 -11.36 -1.11
CA THR A 218 -9.41 -12.63 -1.25
C THR A 218 -8.57 -13.79 -0.70
N GLY A 219 -8.41 -13.87 0.63
CA GLY A 219 -7.83 -15.04 1.31
C GLY A 219 -7.02 -14.74 2.58
N ASN A 220 -7.40 -15.38 3.70
CA ASN A 220 -6.73 -15.50 5.01
C ASN A 220 -6.11 -14.24 5.68
N LEU A 221 -6.95 -13.54 6.48
CA LEU A 221 -6.85 -13.28 7.93
C LEU A 221 -5.51 -12.91 8.64
N SER A 222 -4.42 -12.54 7.96
CA SER A 222 -3.29 -11.89 8.66
C SER A 222 -3.22 -10.41 8.30
N CYS A 223 -3.72 -9.52 9.16
CA CYS A 223 -3.62 -8.06 9.03
C CYS A 223 -2.32 -7.47 9.60
N GLY A 224 -1.30 -8.31 9.82
CA GLY A 224 -0.01 -7.87 10.34
C GLY A 224 0.78 -7.09 9.29
N GLY A 225 1.09 -5.83 9.59
CA GLY A 225 1.82 -4.90 8.72
C GLY A 225 0.95 -3.92 7.94
N ASP A 226 -0.38 -4.00 8.07
CA ASP A 226 -1.28 -3.01 7.48
C ASP A 226 -1.07 -1.62 8.11
N GLY A 227 -1.51 -0.59 7.42
CA GLY A 227 -1.54 0.79 7.91
C GLY A 227 -2.61 1.58 7.16
N PHE A 228 -2.54 2.91 7.22
CA PHE A 228 -3.53 3.76 6.58
C PHE A 228 -2.90 4.82 5.69
N VAL A 229 -3.51 5.03 4.53
CA VAL A 229 -3.26 6.20 3.68
C VAL A 229 -4.34 7.23 3.97
N LYS A 230 -3.89 8.47 4.18
CA LYS A 230 -4.76 9.62 4.39
C LYS A 230 -5.29 10.11 3.03
N LEU A 231 -6.61 10.13 2.88
CA LEU A 231 -7.31 10.83 1.80
C LEU A 231 -7.85 12.14 2.35
N GLU A 232 -7.29 13.26 1.88
CA GLU A 232 -7.66 14.59 2.35
C GLU A 232 -8.92 15.11 1.65
N ASN A 233 -9.62 16.03 2.32
CA ASN A 233 -10.80 16.72 1.79
C ASN A 233 -11.89 15.76 1.28
N ALA A 234 -12.10 14.63 1.96
CA ALA A 234 -13.03 13.59 1.55
C ALA A 234 -14.41 13.74 2.21
N LYS A 235 -15.44 13.32 1.48
CA LYS A 235 -16.73 12.92 2.04
C LYS A 235 -16.57 11.52 2.65
N VAL A 236 -16.97 11.34 3.90
CA VAL A 236 -16.91 10.02 4.53
C VAL A 236 -17.87 9.05 3.82
N PRO A 237 -17.45 7.78 3.57
CA PRO A 237 -18.25 6.79 2.86
C PRO A 237 -19.56 6.45 3.60
N ASP A 238 -20.42 5.66 2.95
CA ASP A 238 -21.68 5.19 3.54
C ASP A 238 -21.48 4.65 4.95
N THR A 239 -22.22 5.20 5.92
CA THR A 239 -22.02 4.83 7.32
C THR A 239 -22.94 3.72 7.79
N THR A 240 -23.77 3.11 6.92
CA THR A 240 -24.74 2.05 7.31
C THR A 240 -24.09 0.91 8.11
N MET A 241 -22.84 0.56 7.82
CA MET A 241 -22.07 -0.50 8.49
C MET A 241 -20.98 0.05 9.42
N ALA A 242 -20.89 1.36 9.61
CA ALA A 242 -19.89 2.00 10.44
C ALA A 242 -20.19 1.85 11.94
N ARG A 243 -19.20 2.13 12.78
CA ARG A 243 -19.36 2.25 14.22
C ARG A 243 -18.85 3.61 14.68
N LEU A 244 -19.73 4.34 15.38
CA LEU A 244 -19.42 5.62 16.01
C LEU A 244 -18.98 5.39 17.46
N ASN A 245 -17.87 6.01 17.86
CA ASN A 245 -17.46 6.15 19.25
C ASN A 245 -17.07 7.60 19.52
N VAL A 246 -17.89 8.31 20.31
CA VAL A 246 -17.74 9.74 20.58
C VAL A 246 -16.64 10.08 21.59
N ASP A 247 -16.18 9.10 22.37
CA ASP A 247 -15.18 9.28 23.44
C ASP A 247 -13.76 8.88 23.01
N MET A 248 -13.59 8.43 21.77
CA MET A 248 -12.33 7.86 21.27
C MET A 248 -11.55 8.88 20.43
N ASP A 249 -10.32 9.15 20.86
CA ASP A 249 -9.38 9.99 20.10
C ASP A 249 -8.97 9.33 18.77
N LEU A 250 -8.60 10.16 17.80
CA LEU A 250 -8.31 9.72 16.44
C LEU A 250 -7.11 8.77 16.35
N ASP A 251 -6.07 8.97 17.18
CA ASP A 251 -4.91 8.07 17.21
C ASP A 251 -5.31 6.67 17.71
N VAL A 252 -6.11 6.63 18.78
CA VAL A 252 -6.66 5.38 19.35
C VAL A 252 -7.62 4.71 18.35
N CYS A 253 -8.37 5.51 17.58
CA CYS A 253 -9.24 5.04 16.50
C CYS A 253 -8.45 4.25 15.43
N GLY A 254 -7.28 4.77 15.05
CA GLY A 254 -6.37 4.08 14.14
C GLY A 254 -5.86 2.75 14.70
N GLU A 255 -5.45 2.72 15.97
CA GLU A 255 -4.99 1.49 16.63
C GLU A 255 -6.09 0.42 16.73
N GLU A 256 -7.29 0.80 17.13
CA GLU A 256 -8.43 -0.12 17.22
C GLU A 256 -8.85 -0.65 15.84
N CYS A 257 -8.81 0.21 14.82
CA CYS A 257 -9.04 -0.21 13.44
C CYS A 257 -7.94 -1.19 12.96
N LEU A 258 -6.68 -1.00 13.35
CA LEU A 258 -5.60 -1.96 13.02
C LEU A 258 -5.81 -3.31 13.68
N LYS A 259 -6.14 -3.32 14.98
CA LYS A 259 -6.43 -4.55 15.75
C LYS A 259 -7.58 -5.34 15.14
N ASN A 260 -8.58 -4.66 14.60
CA ASN A 260 -9.70 -5.30 13.93
C ASN A 260 -9.42 -5.50 12.44
N CYS A 261 -9.01 -6.70 12.03
CA CYS A 261 -8.69 -7.00 10.62
C CYS A 261 -9.86 -6.75 9.64
N SER A 262 -11.11 -6.64 10.10
CA SER A 262 -12.27 -6.32 9.26
C SER A 262 -12.49 -4.83 9.07
N CYS A 263 -11.83 -3.96 9.84
CA CYS A 263 -11.89 -2.51 9.67
C CYS A 263 -11.18 -2.09 8.39
N THR A 264 -11.79 -1.18 7.65
CA THR A 264 -11.41 -0.85 6.27
C THR A 264 -11.03 0.60 6.08
N ALA A 265 -11.57 1.49 6.90
CA ALA A 265 -11.14 2.87 7.03
C ALA A 265 -11.59 3.43 8.38
N TYR A 266 -11.08 4.59 8.76
CA TYR A 266 -11.61 5.37 9.86
C TYR A 266 -11.55 6.88 9.57
N ALA A 267 -12.34 7.66 10.30
CA ALA A 267 -12.35 9.12 10.23
C ALA A 267 -12.74 9.72 11.60
N SER A 268 -12.49 11.00 11.80
CA SER A 268 -13.00 11.71 12.98
C SER A 268 -14.52 11.89 12.88
N SER A 269 -15.23 11.76 14.00
CA SER A 269 -16.66 12.12 14.10
C SER A 269 -16.89 13.56 14.56
N ASN A 270 -15.87 14.25 15.07
CA ASN A 270 -16.01 15.62 15.57
C ASN A 270 -14.69 16.42 15.41
N LEU A 271 -14.60 17.16 14.31
CA LEU A 271 -13.46 18.02 13.98
C LEU A 271 -13.32 19.23 14.92
N ALA A 272 -14.40 19.68 15.57
CA ALA A 272 -14.36 20.83 16.45
C ALA A 272 -13.66 20.52 17.78
N SER A 273 -13.91 19.33 18.33
CA SER A 273 -13.30 18.89 19.59
C SER A 273 -12.02 18.09 19.39
N GLY A 274 -11.84 17.46 18.22
CA GLY A 274 -10.77 16.49 17.96
C GLY A 274 -11.00 15.11 18.59
N VAL A 275 -12.09 14.94 19.35
CA VAL A 275 -12.45 13.68 20.02
C VAL A 275 -13.64 13.05 19.31
N GLY A 276 -13.53 11.76 19.00
CA GLY A 276 -14.58 10.99 18.36
C GLY A 276 -14.14 10.33 17.06
N CYS A 277 -14.61 9.11 16.86
CA CYS A 277 -14.12 8.14 15.89
C CYS A 277 -15.28 7.47 15.15
N VAL A 278 -15.16 7.39 13.83
CA VAL A 278 -16.01 6.54 12.98
C VAL A 278 -15.13 5.47 12.35
N THR A 279 -15.35 4.20 12.71
CA THR A 279 -14.70 3.05 12.04
C THR A 279 -15.62 2.45 10.98
N LEU A 280 -15.08 2.21 9.79
CA LEU A 280 -15.80 1.74 8.61
C LEU A 280 -15.46 0.27 8.33
N TYR A 281 -16.44 -0.47 7.83
CA TYR A 281 -16.35 -1.91 7.58
C TYR A 281 -16.94 -2.26 6.21
N GLY A 282 -16.35 -3.26 5.54
CA GLY A 282 -16.78 -3.67 4.20
C GLY A 282 -16.33 -2.72 3.10
N ASP A 283 -17.08 -2.69 2.00
CA ASP A 283 -16.79 -1.83 0.87
C ASP A 283 -17.11 -0.36 1.19
N LEU A 284 -16.20 0.54 0.81
CA LEU A 284 -16.39 1.98 1.00
C LEU A 284 -17.17 2.51 -0.21
N VAL A 285 -18.40 2.98 -0.01
CA VAL A 285 -19.29 3.39 -1.10
C VAL A 285 -19.63 4.87 -1.01
N ASP A 286 -19.60 5.55 -2.16
CA ASP A 286 -19.97 6.97 -2.32
C ASP A 286 -19.09 7.92 -1.50
N THR A 287 -17.79 7.66 -1.64
CA THR A 287 -16.70 8.58 -1.31
C THR A 287 -16.51 9.55 -2.47
N ARG A 288 -16.22 10.81 -2.13
CA ARG A 288 -15.79 11.83 -3.09
C ARG A 288 -14.80 12.78 -2.42
N VAL A 289 -14.09 13.56 -3.22
CA VAL A 289 -13.22 14.65 -2.73
C VAL A 289 -13.81 16.03 -3.03
N PHE A 290 -13.35 17.02 -2.28
CA PHE A 290 -13.64 18.43 -2.44
C PHE A 290 -12.34 19.19 -2.70
N ALA A 291 -12.43 20.36 -3.36
CA ALA A 291 -11.27 21.24 -3.56
C ALA A 291 -10.70 21.77 -2.23
N GLY A 292 -11.52 21.75 -1.16
CA GLY A 292 -11.20 22.14 0.20
C GLY A 292 -12.38 21.84 1.13
N ASP A 293 -12.22 22.08 2.43
CA ASP A 293 -13.26 21.99 3.48
C ASP A 293 -13.86 20.59 3.75
N GLY A 294 -13.43 19.56 3.00
CA GLY A 294 -13.75 18.17 3.32
C GLY A 294 -12.99 17.71 4.58
N GLN A 295 -13.09 16.42 4.91
CA GLN A 295 -12.39 15.86 6.08
C GLN A 295 -11.45 14.72 5.73
N ASP A 296 -10.54 14.44 6.64
CA ASP A 296 -9.55 13.38 6.47
C ASP A 296 -10.22 12.01 6.64
N LEU A 297 -10.00 11.15 5.66
CA LEU A 297 -10.40 9.74 5.66
C LEU A 297 -9.15 8.86 5.62
N TYR A 298 -8.99 7.98 6.58
CA TYR A 298 -7.84 7.08 6.68
C TYR A 298 -8.22 5.71 6.14
N VAL A 299 -7.81 5.42 4.90
CA VAL A 299 -8.14 4.17 4.19
C VAL A 299 -7.08 3.13 4.49
N ARG A 300 -7.49 1.92 4.90
CA ARG A 300 -6.56 0.85 5.25
C ARG A 300 -5.93 0.28 3.99
N VAL A 301 -4.60 0.22 3.96
CA VAL A 301 -3.82 -0.37 2.88
C VAL A 301 -2.82 -1.38 3.41
N ASP A 302 -2.28 -2.20 2.50
CA ASP A 302 -1.20 -3.13 2.84
C ASP A 302 0.16 -2.41 2.99
N ALA A 303 1.10 -3.03 3.69
CA ALA A 303 2.44 -2.49 3.97
C ALA A 303 3.20 -1.99 2.74
N THR A 304 2.94 -2.55 1.55
CA THR A 304 3.65 -2.20 0.31
C THR A 304 3.16 -0.87 -0.28
N GLU A 305 1.96 -0.42 0.10
CA GLU A 305 1.37 0.84 -0.38
C GLU A 305 1.61 2.03 0.56
N LEU A 306 1.96 1.79 1.83
CA LEU A 306 2.32 2.84 2.80
C LEU A 306 3.67 3.51 2.53
N ALA A 307 4.44 2.93 1.61
CA ALA A 307 5.82 3.29 1.35
C ALA A 307 5.94 3.94 -0.04
N ILE A 308 5.00 4.81 -0.42
CA ILE A 308 5.03 5.52 -1.71
C ILE A 308 5.54 6.95 -1.50
N PHE A 309 6.67 7.28 -2.11
CA PHE A 309 7.26 8.63 -2.11
C PHE A 309 6.69 9.44 -3.27
N ASP A 310 6.41 10.73 -3.03
CA ASP A 310 6.06 11.66 -4.11
C ASP A 310 7.24 11.86 -5.05
N VAL A 311 6.96 12.00 -6.34
CA VAL A 311 8.01 12.14 -7.34
C VAL A 311 8.80 13.44 -7.16
N ASN A 312 8.15 14.52 -6.73
CA ASN A 312 8.78 15.81 -6.53
C ASN A 312 9.72 15.77 -5.32
N ASP A 313 9.32 15.10 -4.23
CA ASP A 313 10.18 14.88 -3.07
C ASP A 313 11.48 14.16 -3.47
N ILE A 314 11.38 13.15 -4.35
CA ILE A 314 12.55 12.42 -4.85
C ILE A 314 13.38 13.26 -5.81
N PHE A 315 12.77 14.06 -6.68
CA PHE A 315 13.50 15.00 -7.54
C PHE A 315 14.27 16.01 -6.71
N ASP A 316 13.64 16.62 -5.71
CA ASP A 316 14.27 17.61 -4.83
C ASP A 316 15.39 16.96 -4.01
N ALA A 317 15.12 15.81 -3.38
CA ALA A 317 16.09 15.09 -2.57
C ALA A 317 17.34 14.68 -3.36
N THR A 318 17.19 14.34 -4.64
CA THR A 318 18.29 13.89 -5.51
C THR A 318 18.93 15.02 -6.33
N GLY A 319 18.48 16.26 -6.18
CA GLY A 319 18.93 17.38 -7.02
C GLY A 319 18.66 17.14 -8.50
N ASN A 320 17.45 16.68 -8.80
CA ASN A 320 16.99 16.25 -10.12
C ASN A 320 17.90 15.17 -10.76
N PHE A 321 18.24 14.14 -9.98
CA PHE A 321 19.16 13.08 -10.40
C PHE A 321 20.50 13.59 -10.93
N SER A 322 21.07 14.60 -10.27
CA SER A 322 22.35 15.19 -10.69
C SER A 322 23.45 14.13 -10.80
N LEU A 323 24.36 14.30 -11.76
CA LEU A 323 25.51 13.39 -11.92
C LEU A 323 26.41 13.38 -10.68
N GLY A 324 26.48 14.48 -9.94
CA GLY A 324 27.22 14.57 -8.67
C GLY A 324 26.66 13.66 -7.58
N ASN A 325 25.36 13.33 -7.65
CA ASN A 325 24.69 12.42 -6.73
C ASN A 325 24.69 10.97 -7.20
N LYS A 326 25.21 10.65 -8.39
CA LYS A 326 25.19 9.28 -8.91
C LYS A 326 26.15 8.38 -8.13
N LEU A 327 25.60 7.33 -7.52
CA LEU A 327 26.34 6.32 -6.76
C LEU A 327 26.85 5.18 -7.64
N GLY A 328 26.08 4.81 -8.65
CA GLY A 328 26.42 3.71 -9.55
C GLY A 328 25.38 3.48 -10.64
N GLN A 329 25.70 2.58 -11.57
CA GLN A 329 24.78 2.13 -12.62
C GLN A 329 24.99 0.64 -12.89
N GLY A 330 23.90 -0.12 -12.86
CA GLY A 330 23.87 -1.54 -13.18
C GLY A 330 22.91 -1.84 -14.33
N GLY A 331 22.72 -3.13 -14.64
CA GLY A 331 21.78 -3.57 -15.68
C GLY A 331 20.31 -3.21 -15.39
N PHE A 332 20.01 -2.86 -14.13
CA PHE A 332 18.65 -2.62 -13.66
C PHE A 332 18.33 -1.13 -13.48
N GLY A 333 19.30 -0.23 -13.64
CA GLY A 333 19.08 1.20 -13.45
C GLY A 333 20.28 1.93 -12.89
N SER A 334 20.10 3.24 -12.69
CA SER A 334 21.08 4.09 -12.02
C SER A 334 20.66 4.33 -10.57
N VAL A 335 21.64 4.38 -9.67
CA VAL A 335 21.41 4.64 -8.24
C VAL A 335 21.98 6.01 -7.90
N TYR A 336 21.21 6.82 -7.18
CA TYR A 336 21.57 8.18 -6.78
C TYR A 336 21.47 8.34 -5.27
N LYS A 337 22.34 9.15 -4.68
CA LYS A 337 22.21 9.64 -3.32
C LYS A 337 21.15 10.73 -3.29
N GLY A 338 20.33 10.75 -2.24
CA GLY A 338 19.44 11.87 -1.96
C GLY A 338 19.41 12.19 -0.47
N VAL A 339 18.88 13.35 -0.14
CA VAL A 339 18.61 13.78 1.24
C VAL A 339 17.18 14.30 1.29
N LEU A 340 16.32 13.63 2.05
CA LEU A 340 14.92 14.03 2.25
C LEU A 340 14.83 15.34 3.07
N PHE A 341 13.66 15.97 3.08
CA PHE A 341 13.44 17.25 3.77
C PHE A 341 13.72 17.20 5.28
N ASP A 342 13.57 16.02 5.88
CA ASP A 342 13.83 15.74 7.29
C ASP A 342 15.33 15.48 7.58
N GLY A 343 16.19 15.54 6.56
CA GLY A 343 17.62 15.28 6.64
C GLY A 343 18.00 13.81 6.48
N GLN A 344 17.04 12.90 6.27
CA GLN A 344 17.31 11.48 6.09
C GLN A 344 18.05 11.24 4.76
N GLU A 345 19.26 10.68 4.84
CA GLU A 345 20.00 10.24 3.66
C GLU A 345 19.39 8.96 3.07
N ILE A 346 19.19 8.96 1.75
CA ILE A 346 18.56 7.87 1.00
C ILE A 346 19.39 7.49 -0.24
N ALA A 347 19.20 6.25 -0.70
CA ALA A 347 19.68 5.77 -1.99
C ALA A 347 18.48 5.48 -2.91
N VAL A 348 18.39 6.18 -4.02
CA VAL A 348 17.29 6.07 -4.99
C VAL A 348 17.74 5.28 -6.20
N LYS A 349 17.24 4.06 -6.36
CA LYS A 349 17.45 3.20 -7.54
C LYS A 349 16.37 3.54 -8.56
N ARG A 350 16.72 4.31 -9.59
CA ARG A 350 15.84 4.68 -10.71
C ARG A 350 15.96 3.62 -11.81
N LEU A 351 14.87 2.92 -12.09
CA LEU A 351 14.88 1.78 -13.00
C LEU A 351 14.97 2.19 -14.47
N SER A 352 15.64 1.36 -15.27
CA SER A 352 15.76 1.59 -16.71
C SER A 352 14.42 1.32 -17.43
N GLN A 353 13.99 2.26 -18.28
CA GLN A 353 12.73 2.17 -19.05
C GLN A 353 12.77 1.10 -20.17
N THR A 354 13.95 0.59 -20.54
CA THR A 354 14.14 -0.22 -21.76
C THR A 354 13.94 -1.74 -21.59
N SER A 355 13.70 -2.26 -20.37
CA SER A 355 13.59 -3.70 -20.15
C SER A 355 12.24 -4.11 -19.54
N ARG A 356 11.51 -5.01 -20.22
CA ARG A 356 10.33 -5.71 -19.63
C ARG A 356 10.69 -6.47 -18.35
N GLN A 357 11.97 -6.83 -18.19
CA GLN A 357 12.52 -7.49 -17.02
C GLN A 357 12.50 -6.58 -15.77
N GLY A 358 12.81 -5.30 -15.91
CA GLY A 358 12.91 -4.36 -14.79
C GLY A 358 11.59 -4.12 -14.06
N ILE A 359 10.43 -4.24 -14.73
CA ILE A 359 9.12 -4.08 -14.10
C ILE A 359 8.79 -5.25 -13.17
N GLU A 360 9.09 -6.49 -13.60
CA GLU A 360 8.82 -7.67 -12.76
C GLU A 360 9.78 -7.75 -11.58
N GLU A 361 11.03 -7.35 -11.78
CA GLU A 361 12.02 -7.23 -10.68
C GLU A 361 11.63 -6.14 -9.69
N PHE A 362 11.15 -4.98 -10.17
CA PHE A 362 10.61 -3.93 -9.31
C PHE A 362 9.49 -4.44 -8.42
N LYS A 363 8.46 -5.07 -9.02
CA LYS A 363 7.33 -5.63 -8.26
C LYS A 363 7.81 -6.66 -7.24
N ASN A 364 8.79 -7.47 -7.62
CA ASN A 364 9.35 -8.48 -6.73
C ASN A 364 10.09 -7.85 -5.55
N GLU A 365 10.91 -6.83 -5.82
CA GLU A 365 11.69 -6.11 -4.82
C GLU A 365 10.79 -5.35 -3.83
N VAL A 366 9.76 -4.64 -4.32
CA VAL A 366 8.73 -4.01 -3.45
C VAL A 366 8.01 -5.04 -2.60
N ARG A 367 7.59 -6.17 -3.19
CA ARG A 367 6.82 -7.22 -2.51
C ARG A 367 7.62 -7.96 -1.43
N LEU A 368 8.91 -8.17 -1.67
CA LEU A 368 9.79 -8.93 -0.79
C LEU A 368 10.41 -8.05 0.27
N VAL A 369 11.10 -6.98 -0.11
CA VAL A 369 11.96 -6.22 0.80
C VAL A 369 11.15 -5.43 1.83
N SER A 370 9.92 -5.02 1.50
CA SER A 370 8.98 -4.42 2.48
C SER A 370 8.66 -5.32 3.66
N LYS A 371 8.84 -6.64 3.54
CA LYS A 371 8.53 -7.63 4.58
C LYS A 371 9.77 -8.15 5.31
N LEU A 372 10.96 -7.70 4.89
CA LEU A 372 12.23 -8.20 5.41
C LEU A 372 12.87 -7.15 6.30
N GLN A 373 13.19 -7.55 7.52
CA GLN A 373 13.87 -6.69 8.47
C GLN A 373 14.93 -7.50 9.20
N HIS A 374 16.19 -7.26 8.83
CA HIS A 374 17.34 -7.89 9.46
C HIS A 374 18.57 -7.00 9.32
N LYS A 375 19.46 -7.02 10.31
CA LYS A 375 20.66 -6.15 10.34
C LYS A 375 21.61 -6.34 9.16
N ASN A 376 21.61 -7.52 8.54
CA ASN A 376 22.44 -7.87 7.39
C ASN A 376 21.71 -7.82 6.04
N LEU A 377 20.54 -7.19 5.96
CA LEU A 377 19.83 -6.92 4.71
C LEU A 377 19.64 -5.41 4.55
N ALA A 378 19.71 -4.92 3.31
CA ALA A 378 19.46 -3.52 3.00
C ALA A 378 17.97 -3.19 3.17
N ARG A 379 17.66 -2.16 3.95
CA ARG A 379 16.30 -1.73 4.24
C ARG A 379 15.74 -0.89 3.10
N LEU A 380 14.63 -1.34 2.52
CA LEU A 380 13.80 -0.54 1.64
C LEU A 380 12.91 0.37 2.48
N PHE A 381 12.99 1.68 2.24
CA PHE A 381 12.06 2.65 2.82
C PHE A 381 10.77 2.74 2.03
N GLY A 382 10.83 2.56 0.70
CA GLY A 382 9.66 2.57 -0.15
C GLY A 382 9.96 2.63 -1.63
N CYS A 383 8.99 3.05 -2.42
CA CYS A 383 9.08 3.21 -3.87
C CYS A 383 8.42 4.51 -4.33
N CYS A 384 8.74 4.96 -5.53
CA CYS A 384 8.03 6.03 -6.22
C CYS A 384 7.58 5.52 -7.58
N ILE A 385 6.31 5.75 -7.91
CA ILE A 385 5.70 5.35 -9.19
C ILE A 385 4.98 6.58 -9.75
N HIS A 386 5.51 7.16 -10.82
CA HIS A 386 4.93 8.33 -11.47
C HIS A 386 5.04 8.22 -12.99
N GLY A 387 3.91 7.98 -13.66
CA GLY A 387 3.89 7.68 -15.10
C GLY A 387 4.79 6.48 -15.42
N ASP A 388 5.80 6.68 -16.26
CA ASP A 388 6.77 5.65 -16.62
C ASP A 388 7.92 5.51 -15.61
N GLU A 389 8.11 6.49 -14.72
CA GLU A 389 9.15 6.48 -13.71
C GLU A 389 8.83 5.49 -12.59
N LYS A 390 9.79 4.60 -12.31
CA LYS A 390 9.71 3.61 -11.23
C LYS A 390 11.02 3.65 -10.46
N MET A 391 10.92 3.92 -9.16
CA MET A 391 12.08 4.14 -8.31
C MET A 391 11.93 3.38 -7.00
N LEU A 392 13.03 2.88 -6.47
CA LEU A 392 13.11 2.26 -5.15
C LEU A 392 13.96 3.14 -4.24
N VAL A 393 13.48 3.37 -3.03
CA VAL A 393 14.12 4.23 -2.03
C VAL A 393 14.64 3.36 -0.90
N TYR A 394 15.95 3.31 -0.77
CA TYR A 394 16.69 2.52 0.22
C TYR A 394 17.36 3.41 1.26
N GLU A 395 17.74 2.79 2.39
CA GLU A 395 18.75 3.39 3.26
C GLU A 395 20.04 3.66 2.48
N TYR A 396 20.66 4.82 2.74
CA TYR A 396 21.98 5.13 2.18
C TYR A 396 23.09 4.41 2.95
N LEU A 397 23.93 3.65 2.24
CA LEU A 397 25.06 2.92 2.79
C LEU A 397 26.38 3.57 2.35
N GLN A 398 27.13 4.06 3.34
CA GLN A 398 28.26 4.98 3.14
C GLN A 398 29.45 4.30 2.45
N ASN A 399 29.67 3.01 2.72
CA ASN A 399 30.85 2.29 2.27
C ASN A 399 30.59 1.44 1.02
N ARG A 400 29.73 1.89 0.09
CA ARG A 400 29.52 1.28 -1.23
C ARG A 400 29.32 -0.25 -1.17
N SER A 401 29.67 -0.96 -2.25
CA SER A 401 29.59 -2.41 -2.39
C SER A 401 30.91 -3.10 -2.05
N LEU A 402 30.85 -4.36 -1.62
CA LEU A 402 32.00 -5.15 -1.20
C LEU A 402 33.03 -5.34 -2.31
N ASP A 403 32.58 -5.47 -3.57
CA ASP A 403 33.44 -5.62 -4.75
C ASP A 403 34.37 -4.42 -4.99
N PHE A 404 33.99 -3.22 -4.52
CA PHE A 404 34.84 -2.03 -4.55
C PHE A 404 36.09 -2.20 -3.68
N PHE A 405 35.99 -2.96 -2.58
CA PHE A 405 37.10 -3.18 -1.66
C PHE A 405 37.91 -4.43 -2.02
N ILE A 406 37.25 -5.58 -2.21
CA ILE A 406 37.97 -6.86 -2.30
C ILE A 406 38.72 -7.04 -3.62
N PHE A 407 38.39 -6.32 -4.68
CA PHE A 407 39.04 -6.46 -6.00
C PHE A 407 39.98 -5.30 -6.36
N ASP A 408 40.06 -4.27 -5.53
CA ASP A 408 40.99 -3.17 -5.69
C ASP A 408 42.10 -3.29 -4.63
N LYS A 409 43.36 -3.36 -5.08
CA LYS A 409 44.49 -3.57 -4.17
C LYS A 409 44.67 -2.44 -3.14
N THR A 410 44.26 -1.21 -3.47
CA THR A 410 44.38 -0.08 -2.55
C THR A 410 43.22 -0.02 -1.57
N GLN A 411 42.00 -0.27 -2.04
CA GLN A 411 40.82 -0.31 -1.16
C GLN A 411 40.84 -1.54 -0.25
N GLY A 412 41.36 -2.67 -0.74
CA GLY A 412 41.47 -3.92 0.00
C GLY A 412 42.30 -3.82 1.28
N LEU A 413 43.21 -2.84 1.38
CA LEU A 413 43.97 -2.53 2.60
C LEU A 413 43.09 -2.07 3.77
N GLN A 414 41.85 -1.62 3.50
CA GLN A 414 40.87 -1.25 4.53
C GLN A 414 40.10 -2.46 5.07
N LEU A 415 40.26 -3.64 4.46
CA LEU A 415 39.64 -4.89 4.87
C LEU A 415 40.70 -5.84 5.42
N ASP A 416 41.07 -5.62 6.68
CA ASP A 416 41.86 -6.60 7.43
C ASP A 416 41.09 -7.92 7.63
N TRP A 417 41.79 -8.94 8.11
CA TRP A 417 41.18 -10.26 8.29
C TRP A 417 39.97 -10.25 9.24
N PRO A 418 40.03 -9.66 10.46
CA PRO A 418 38.86 -9.58 11.33
C PRO A 418 37.64 -9.00 10.62
N ARG A 419 37.83 -7.96 9.81
CA ARG A 419 36.75 -7.35 9.05
C ARG A 419 36.18 -8.26 7.98
N ARG A 420 37.03 -8.92 7.20
CA ARG A 420 36.62 -9.90 6.19
C ARG A 420 35.82 -11.05 6.82
N PHE A 421 36.26 -11.52 7.99
CA PHE A 421 35.58 -12.59 8.72
C PHE A 421 34.19 -12.17 9.22
N GLU A 422 34.06 -10.97 9.80
CA GLU A 422 32.75 -10.42 10.20
C GLU A 422 31.81 -10.23 8.98
N ILE A 423 32.36 -9.85 7.83
CA ILE A 423 31.60 -9.76 6.58
C ILE A 423 31.08 -11.14 6.17
N ILE A 424 31.92 -12.18 6.18
CA ILE A 424 31.52 -13.56 5.85
C ILE A 424 30.39 -14.03 6.79
N ILE A 425 30.54 -13.82 8.10
CA ILE A 425 29.53 -14.18 9.10
C ILE A 425 28.23 -13.40 8.88
N GLY A 426 28.32 -12.09 8.62
CA GLY A 426 27.15 -11.24 8.41
C GLY A 426 26.35 -11.65 7.18
N ILE A 427 27.02 -12.00 6.07
CA ILE A 427 26.37 -12.52 4.87
C ILE A 427 25.69 -13.87 5.18
N ALA A 428 26.38 -14.78 5.89
CA ALA A 428 25.82 -16.08 6.25
C ALA A 428 24.55 -15.94 7.12
N ARG A 429 24.56 -15.03 8.10
CA ARG A 429 23.39 -14.69 8.93
C ARG A 429 22.26 -14.06 8.12
N GLY A 430 22.58 -13.18 7.17
CA GLY A 430 21.59 -12.59 6.26
C GLY A 430 20.87 -13.66 5.42
N LEU A 431 21.61 -14.60 4.84
CA LEU A 431 21.03 -15.72 4.10
C LEU A 431 20.24 -16.70 4.99
N LEU A 432 20.75 -17.02 6.19
CA LEU A 432 20.02 -17.86 7.15
C LEU A 432 18.64 -17.28 7.45
N TYR A 433 18.56 -15.97 7.68
CA TYR A 433 17.29 -15.29 7.87
C TYR A 433 16.34 -15.46 6.67
N LEU A 434 16.83 -15.29 5.44
CA LEU A 434 16.02 -15.49 4.24
C LEU A 434 15.53 -16.93 4.08
N HIS A 435 16.35 -17.92 4.46
CA HIS A 435 16.05 -19.33 4.26
C HIS A 435 15.18 -19.95 5.36
N GLN A 436 15.29 -19.48 6.61
CA GLN A 436 14.72 -20.15 7.78
C GLN A 436 14.04 -19.20 8.78
N ASP A 437 14.66 -18.08 9.16
CA ASP A 437 14.16 -17.27 10.29
C ASP A 437 13.10 -16.23 9.90
N SER A 438 12.94 -15.95 8.61
CA SER A 438 11.88 -15.07 8.11
C SER A 438 10.56 -15.82 7.97
N ARG A 439 9.44 -15.08 8.03
CA ARG A 439 8.09 -15.63 7.87
C ARG A 439 7.88 -16.35 6.53
N LEU A 440 8.66 -16.00 5.52
CA LEU A 440 8.55 -16.56 4.17
C LEU A 440 9.94 -17.06 3.76
N LYS A 441 10.04 -18.33 3.36
CA LYS A 441 11.28 -18.89 2.80
C LYS A 441 11.59 -18.21 1.46
N ILE A 442 12.73 -17.55 1.35
CA ILE A 442 13.13 -16.75 0.19
C ILE A 442 14.49 -17.24 -0.35
N ILE A 443 14.56 -17.47 -1.66
CA ILE A 443 15.82 -17.76 -2.36
C ILE A 443 16.26 -16.50 -3.11
N HIS A 444 17.48 -16.02 -2.86
CA HIS A 444 18.00 -14.75 -3.40
C HIS A 444 18.31 -14.84 -4.90
N ARG A 445 18.98 -15.92 -5.34
CA ARG A 445 19.33 -16.24 -6.75
C ARG A 445 20.35 -15.33 -7.45
N ASP A 446 20.70 -14.17 -6.87
CA ASP A 446 21.76 -13.29 -7.40
C ASP A 446 22.70 -12.75 -6.31
N LEU A 447 23.12 -13.62 -5.38
CA LEU A 447 24.10 -13.24 -4.38
C LEU A 447 25.51 -13.15 -5.00
N LYS A 448 26.15 -11.99 -4.86
CA LYS A 448 27.48 -11.68 -5.40
C LYS A 448 28.10 -10.49 -4.66
N ALA A 449 29.39 -10.24 -4.86
CA ALA A 449 30.12 -9.17 -4.17
C ALA A 449 29.53 -7.77 -4.39
N SER A 450 29.04 -7.47 -5.60
CA SER A 450 28.43 -6.15 -5.89
C SER A 450 27.02 -5.96 -5.30
N ASN A 451 26.37 -7.04 -4.86
CA ASN A 451 25.06 -7.01 -4.20
C ASN A 451 25.18 -7.05 -2.66
N VAL A 452 26.40 -7.05 -2.11
CA VAL A 452 26.66 -6.87 -0.68
C VAL A 452 27.17 -5.46 -0.47
N LEU A 453 26.36 -4.62 0.18
CA LEU A 453 26.70 -3.24 0.52
C LEU A 453 27.26 -3.15 1.94
N LEU A 454 28.03 -2.11 2.23
CA LEU A 454 28.66 -1.91 3.54
C LEU A 454 28.16 -0.62 4.19
N ASP A 455 27.67 -0.73 5.44
CA ASP A 455 27.27 0.44 6.23
C ASP A 455 28.48 1.26 6.72
N ALA A 456 28.25 2.39 7.40
CA ALA A 456 29.31 3.24 7.96
C ALA A 456 30.30 2.49 8.87
N ALA A 457 29.81 1.46 9.57
CA ALA A 457 30.60 0.60 10.43
C ALA A 457 31.02 -0.70 9.71
N MET A 458 31.12 -0.69 8.38
CA MET A 458 31.39 -1.78 7.43
C MET A 458 30.80 -3.15 7.77
N ASN A 459 29.59 -3.16 8.31
CA ASN A 459 28.81 -4.38 8.40
C ASN A 459 28.16 -4.65 7.04
N PRO A 460 28.06 -5.93 6.62
CA PRO A 460 27.48 -6.28 5.34
C PRO A 460 25.95 -6.22 5.35
N LYS A 461 25.39 -5.71 4.26
CA LYS A 461 23.96 -5.70 3.95
C LYS A 461 23.71 -6.27 2.56
N ILE A 462 23.01 -7.41 2.50
CA ILE A 462 22.60 -8.03 1.24
C ILE A 462 21.50 -7.17 0.60
N SER A 463 21.62 -6.93 -0.70
CA SER A 463 20.74 -6.08 -1.50
C SER A 463 20.38 -6.75 -2.83
N ASP A 464 19.51 -6.10 -3.61
CA ASP A 464 19.08 -6.51 -4.96
C ASP A 464 18.27 -7.81 -5.01
N PHE A 465 17.06 -7.74 -4.45
CA PHE A 465 16.09 -8.85 -4.41
C PHE A 465 15.25 -8.98 -5.68
N GLY A 466 15.61 -8.29 -6.78
CA GLY A 466 14.85 -8.30 -8.03
C GLY A 466 14.60 -9.72 -8.57
N LEU A 467 15.57 -10.63 -8.40
CA LEU A 467 15.48 -12.01 -8.88
C LEU A 467 14.99 -13.03 -7.82
N ALA A 468 14.78 -12.58 -6.59
CA ALA A 468 14.46 -13.45 -5.47
C ALA A 468 13.08 -14.14 -5.62
N ARG A 469 12.87 -15.28 -4.98
CA ARG A 469 11.63 -16.07 -5.12
C ARG A 469 11.14 -16.60 -3.77
N LEU A 470 9.81 -16.62 -3.62
CA LEU A 470 9.11 -17.17 -2.45
C LEU A 470 8.90 -18.67 -2.63
N PHE A 471 9.19 -19.44 -1.59
CA PHE A 471 8.84 -20.85 -1.46
C PHE A 471 7.67 -21.03 -0.50
N GLY A 472 6.77 -21.96 -0.80
CA GLY A 472 5.83 -22.48 0.20
C GLY A 472 6.56 -23.22 1.32
N GLU A 473 5.96 -23.33 2.51
CA GLU A 473 6.60 -23.94 3.69
C GLU A 473 7.21 -25.33 3.37
N ASP A 474 6.47 -26.15 2.62
CA ASP A 474 6.86 -27.53 2.25
C ASP A 474 7.78 -27.62 1.01
N GLN A 475 8.04 -26.51 0.30
CA GLN A 475 8.87 -26.53 -0.90
C GLN A 475 10.36 -26.49 -0.52
N THR A 476 11.12 -27.44 -1.09
CA THR A 476 12.57 -27.57 -0.91
C THR A 476 13.36 -27.19 -2.16
N GLU A 477 12.74 -27.30 -3.34
CA GLU A 477 13.31 -26.98 -4.65
C GLU A 477 12.20 -26.50 -5.60
N ALA A 478 12.56 -25.64 -6.56
CA ALA A 478 11.68 -25.21 -7.65
C ALA A 478 12.45 -25.10 -8.97
N ASN A 479 11.73 -25.21 -10.09
CA ASN A 479 12.28 -25.06 -11.44
C ASN A 479 11.82 -23.73 -12.08
N THR A 480 12.64 -23.15 -12.94
CA THR A 480 12.26 -22.04 -13.81
C THR A 480 12.77 -22.22 -15.24
N ASN A 481 11.91 -21.95 -16.22
CA ASN A 481 12.29 -21.91 -17.64
C ASN A 481 13.16 -20.69 -18.00
N ARG A 482 13.35 -19.76 -17.05
CA ARG A 482 14.10 -18.51 -17.26
C ARG A 482 15.25 -18.42 -16.27
N VAL A 483 16.39 -18.98 -16.67
CA VAL A 483 17.66 -18.89 -15.93
C VAL A 483 18.18 -17.46 -15.98
N VAL A 484 18.28 -16.83 -14.81
CA VAL A 484 18.73 -15.44 -14.62
C VAL A 484 19.62 -15.34 -13.38
N GLY A 485 20.66 -14.53 -13.44
CA GLY A 485 21.64 -14.40 -12.36
C GLY A 485 23.03 -14.15 -12.92
N THR A 486 24.01 -14.00 -12.04
CA THR A 486 25.38 -13.66 -12.45
C THR A 486 26.24 -14.89 -12.71
N TYR A 487 26.77 -15.01 -13.94
CA TYR A 487 27.71 -16.07 -14.30
C TYR A 487 28.94 -16.05 -13.40
N GLY A 488 29.33 -17.24 -12.91
CA GLY A 488 30.38 -17.42 -11.90
C GLY A 488 29.85 -17.69 -10.49
N TYR A 489 28.65 -17.20 -10.16
CA TYR A 489 28.00 -17.43 -8.85
C TYR A 489 26.85 -18.45 -8.94
N MET A 490 26.28 -18.66 -10.13
CA MET A 490 25.20 -19.62 -10.33
C MET A 490 25.66 -21.06 -10.08
N SER A 491 24.87 -21.83 -9.32
CA SER A 491 25.10 -23.25 -9.13
C SER A 491 24.86 -24.03 -10.43
N PRO A 492 25.50 -25.20 -10.62
CA PRO A 492 25.42 -25.97 -11.86
C PRO A 492 24.00 -26.40 -12.21
N GLU A 493 23.24 -26.91 -11.24
CA GLU A 493 21.86 -27.36 -11.43
C GLU A 493 20.92 -26.21 -11.80
N TYR A 494 21.22 -25.00 -11.32
CA TYR A 494 20.48 -23.80 -11.68
C TYR A 494 20.83 -23.32 -13.09
N ALA A 495 22.14 -23.26 -13.40
CA ALA A 495 22.63 -22.81 -14.69
C ALA A 495 22.22 -23.75 -15.84
N MET A 496 22.22 -25.06 -15.61
CA MET A 496 21.90 -26.07 -16.63
C MET A 496 20.42 -26.45 -16.68
N GLY A 497 19.77 -26.57 -15.52
CA GLY A 497 18.42 -27.14 -15.39
C GLY A 497 17.36 -26.17 -14.88
N GLY A 498 17.72 -24.93 -14.53
CA GLY A 498 16.79 -23.96 -13.94
C GLY A 498 16.34 -24.30 -12.52
N LEU A 499 16.99 -25.27 -11.86
CA LEU A 499 16.65 -25.70 -10.51
C LEU A 499 17.29 -24.79 -9.47
N TYR A 500 16.48 -24.16 -8.64
CA TYR A 500 16.96 -23.28 -7.56
C TYR A 500 16.38 -23.71 -6.22
N SER A 501 17.17 -23.49 -5.17
CA SER A 501 16.88 -23.88 -3.79
C SER A 501 17.77 -23.11 -2.82
N THR A 502 17.62 -23.34 -1.52
CA THR A 502 18.55 -22.81 -0.51
C THR A 502 19.99 -23.25 -0.76
N LYS A 503 20.20 -24.41 -1.40
CA LYS A 503 21.53 -24.93 -1.78
C LYS A 503 22.15 -24.20 -2.98
N SER A 504 21.34 -23.56 -3.83
CA SER A 504 21.85 -22.70 -4.90
C SER A 504 22.39 -21.37 -4.36
N ASP A 505 21.74 -20.79 -3.34
CA ASP A 505 22.27 -19.62 -2.61
C ASP A 505 23.51 -19.99 -1.79
N ALA A 506 23.54 -21.18 -1.17
CA ALA A 506 24.73 -21.68 -0.48
C ALA A 506 25.94 -21.78 -1.42
N PHE A 507 25.75 -22.26 -2.66
CA PHE A 507 26.80 -22.25 -3.67
C PHE A 507 27.32 -20.84 -3.97
N SER A 508 26.41 -19.89 -4.19
CA SER A 508 26.76 -18.47 -4.43
C SER A 508 27.54 -17.87 -3.25
N PHE A 509 27.16 -18.21 -2.02
CA PHE A 509 27.88 -17.83 -0.80
C PHE A 509 29.29 -18.43 -0.74
N GLY A 510 29.45 -19.68 -1.15
CA GLY A 510 30.75 -20.35 -1.21
C GLY A 510 31.72 -19.64 -2.16
N VAL A 511 31.26 -19.29 -3.36
CA VAL A 511 32.04 -18.50 -4.32
C VAL A 511 32.43 -17.16 -3.70
N LEU A 512 31.47 -16.43 -3.15
CA LEU A 512 31.71 -15.13 -2.53
C LEU A 512 32.71 -15.20 -1.36
N THR A 513 32.65 -16.27 -0.55
CA THR A 513 33.59 -16.51 0.55
C THR A 513 35.02 -16.67 0.02
N LEU A 514 35.22 -17.44 -1.04
CA LEU A 514 36.53 -17.62 -1.67
C LEU A 514 37.05 -16.33 -2.32
N GLU A 515 36.17 -15.51 -2.87
CA GLU A 515 36.53 -14.17 -3.38
C GLU A 515 36.98 -13.23 -2.25
N ILE A 516 36.26 -13.21 -1.12
CA ILE A 516 36.63 -12.40 0.05
C ILE A 516 38.00 -12.82 0.60
N LEU A 517 38.27 -14.12 0.69
CA LEU A 517 39.54 -14.65 1.18
C LEU A 517 40.70 -14.33 0.23
N SER A 518 40.48 -14.46 -1.07
CA SER A 518 41.54 -14.33 -2.08
C SER A 518 41.79 -12.90 -2.58
N GLY A 519 40.80 -12.02 -2.45
CA GLY A 519 40.80 -10.71 -3.12
C GLY A 519 40.77 -10.82 -4.65
N ARG A 520 40.34 -11.97 -5.20
CA ARG A 520 40.34 -12.25 -6.65
C ARG A 520 38.93 -12.50 -7.15
N ARG A 521 38.61 -11.97 -8.34
CA ARG A 521 37.33 -12.22 -9.01
C ARG A 521 37.27 -13.66 -9.54
N SER A 522 36.14 -14.34 -9.34
CA SER A 522 35.90 -15.69 -9.84
C SER A 522 36.04 -15.81 -11.37
N ASN A 523 35.85 -14.71 -12.10
CA ASN A 523 35.82 -14.66 -13.56
C ASN A 523 37.15 -14.16 -14.18
N GLN A 524 38.14 -13.76 -13.36
CA GLN A 524 39.44 -13.31 -13.86
C GLN A 524 40.46 -14.45 -13.90
N CYS A 525 40.98 -14.62 -15.10
CA CYS A 525 41.97 -15.58 -15.52
C CYS A 525 43.31 -15.39 -14.78
N HIS A 526 43.87 -16.47 -14.22
CA HIS A 526 45.20 -16.46 -13.60
C HIS A 526 46.26 -16.03 -14.63
N GLN A 527 47.12 -15.07 -14.29
CA GLN A 527 48.23 -14.64 -15.14
C GLN A 527 49.23 -15.77 -15.46
N GLU A 528 49.25 -16.85 -14.67
CA GLU A 528 50.15 -17.99 -14.85
C GLU A 528 49.46 -19.26 -15.39
N SER A 529 48.12 -19.29 -15.49
CA SER A 529 47.38 -20.48 -15.96
C SER A 529 46.01 -20.09 -16.54
N PRO A 530 45.94 -19.77 -17.85
CA PRO A 530 44.82 -19.01 -18.42
C PRO A 530 43.47 -19.74 -18.58
N SER A 531 43.24 -20.86 -17.90
CA SER A 531 42.12 -21.77 -18.18
C SER A 531 41.44 -22.35 -16.92
N ILE A 532 41.85 -21.95 -15.72
CA ILE A 532 41.37 -22.52 -14.46
C ILE A 532 40.51 -21.48 -13.70
N SER A 533 39.25 -21.82 -13.43
CA SER A 533 38.35 -20.99 -12.60
C SER A 533 38.88 -20.86 -11.16
N LEU A 534 38.52 -19.80 -10.44
CA LEU A 534 38.96 -19.60 -9.04
C LEU A 534 38.71 -20.84 -8.19
N ILE A 535 37.50 -21.42 -8.27
CA ILE A 535 37.11 -22.63 -7.55
C ILE A 535 38.05 -23.80 -7.85
N ALA A 536 38.41 -24.00 -9.12
CA ALA A 536 39.32 -25.05 -9.54
C ALA A 536 40.74 -24.84 -8.99
N HIS A 537 41.23 -23.60 -8.99
CA HIS A 537 42.54 -23.28 -8.41
C HIS A 537 42.56 -23.52 -6.89
N VAL A 538 41.54 -23.07 -6.15
CA VAL A 538 41.42 -23.33 -4.70
C VAL A 538 41.34 -24.83 -4.41
N TRP A 539 40.63 -25.60 -5.24
CA TRP A 539 40.53 -27.04 -5.08
C TRP A 539 41.87 -27.76 -5.23
N GLU A 540 42.69 -27.38 -6.21
CA GLU A 540 44.04 -27.95 -6.37
C GLU A 540 44.93 -27.63 -5.17
N LEU A 541 44.95 -26.37 -4.73
CA LEU A 541 45.69 -25.96 -3.53
C LEU A 541 45.23 -26.72 -2.28
N TRP A 542 43.92 -26.95 -2.13
CA TRP A 542 43.36 -27.72 -1.02
C TRP A 542 43.87 -29.17 -1.01
N LYS A 543 43.86 -29.85 -2.17
CA LYS A 543 44.38 -31.22 -2.30
C LYS A 543 45.87 -31.32 -2.00
N GLU A 544 46.63 -30.29 -2.34
CA GLU A 544 48.08 -30.21 -2.08
C GLU A 544 48.41 -29.84 -0.63
N GLY A 545 47.41 -29.56 0.23
CA GLY A 545 47.64 -29.08 1.60
C GLY A 545 48.14 -27.64 1.68
N ARG A 546 47.95 -26.87 0.60
CA ARG A 546 48.43 -25.48 0.41
C ARG A 546 47.29 -24.47 0.40
N ALA A 547 46.24 -24.73 1.18
CA ALA A 547 45.03 -23.91 1.19
C ALA A 547 45.28 -22.44 1.53
N MET A 548 46.32 -22.13 2.32
CA MET A 548 46.68 -20.75 2.68
C MET A 548 47.26 -19.94 1.52
N ASP A 549 47.78 -20.57 0.47
CA ASP A 549 48.38 -19.88 -0.68
C ASP A 549 47.36 -19.05 -1.48
N ILE A 550 46.05 -19.30 -1.28
CA ILE A 550 45.00 -18.51 -1.90
C ILE A 550 44.74 -17.19 -1.18
N VAL A 551 45.04 -17.13 0.12
CA VAL A 551 44.65 -16.00 0.98
C VAL A 551 45.40 -14.75 0.53
N ASP A 552 44.67 -13.64 0.48
CA ASP A 552 45.23 -12.36 0.08
C ASP A 552 46.41 -11.99 0.99
N SER A 553 47.58 -11.82 0.37
CA SER A 553 48.83 -11.49 1.07
C SER A 553 48.76 -10.25 1.95
N SER A 554 47.86 -9.30 1.64
CA SER A 554 47.64 -8.10 2.46
C SER A 554 46.97 -8.39 3.80
N THR A 555 46.39 -9.58 3.97
CA THR A 555 45.74 -10.05 5.21
C THR A 555 46.65 -10.96 6.04
N LEU A 556 47.81 -11.35 5.49
CA LEU A 556 48.80 -12.20 6.17
C LEU A 556 49.64 -11.37 7.15
N GLY A 557 49.85 -11.91 8.35
CA GLY A 557 50.54 -11.22 9.46
C GLY A 557 49.98 -11.51 10.86
N GLY A 558 48.99 -12.41 10.97
CA GLY A 558 48.40 -12.87 12.23
C GLY A 558 49.15 -14.03 12.89
N SER A 559 48.59 -14.54 14.00
CA SER A 559 49.11 -15.72 14.71
C SER A 559 48.68 -17.03 14.04
N ASP A 560 49.29 -18.17 14.39
CA ASP A 560 48.90 -19.51 13.89
C ASP A 560 47.40 -19.82 14.04
N SER A 561 46.76 -19.28 15.07
CA SER A 561 45.31 -19.39 15.27
C SER A 561 44.50 -18.68 14.19
N THR A 562 45.00 -17.56 13.65
CA THR A 562 44.38 -16.82 12.55
C THR A 562 44.42 -17.63 11.27
N ASP A 563 45.56 -18.23 10.94
CA ASP A 563 45.73 -19.07 9.76
C ASP A 563 44.83 -20.31 9.81
N GLN A 564 44.62 -20.89 10.99
CA GLN A 564 43.67 -21.98 11.18
C GLN A 564 42.23 -21.55 10.88
N VAL A 565 41.81 -20.36 11.33
CA VAL A 565 40.46 -19.84 11.05
C VAL A 565 40.31 -19.49 9.57
N MET A 566 41.34 -18.94 8.92
CA MET A 566 41.34 -18.68 7.47
C MET A 566 41.23 -19.99 6.67
N THR A 567 42.05 -20.99 7.00
CA THR A 567 41.99 -22.33 6.40
C THR A 567 40.60 -22.96 6.57
N ARG A 568 40.00 -22.78 7.75
CA ARG A 568 38.62 -23.21 8.04
C ARG A 568 37.61 -22.52 7.12
N CYS A 569 37.76 -21.22 6.87
CA CYS A 569 36.89 -20.49 5.94
C CYS A 569 37.04 -20.96 4.50
N VAL A 570 38.27 -21.28 4.05
CA VAL A 570 38.52 -21.92 2.75
C VAL A 570 37.78 -23.25 2.66
N GLN A 571 37.86 -24.09 3.71
CA GLN A 571 37.15 -25.37 3.77
C GLN A 571 35.63 -25.20 3.68
N ILE A 572 35.06 -24.25 4.42
CA ILE A 572 33.62 -23.94 4.38
C ILE A 572 33.21 -23.44 2.99
N GLY A 573 34.01 -22.57 2.37
CA GLY A 573 33.80 -22.12 1.00
C GLY A 573 33.74 -23.30 0.02
N LEU A 574 34.69 -24.23 0.12
CA LEU A 574 34.73 -25.47 -0.68
C LEU A 574 33.52 -26.39 -0.42
N LEU A 575 33.09 -26.54 0.83
CA LEU A 575 31.87 -27.29 1.18
C LEU A 575 30.60 -26.67 0.58
N CYS A 576 30.58 -25.37 0.39
CA CYS A 576 29.46 -24.67 -0.24
C CYS A 576 29.41 -24.83 -1.77
N VAL A 577 30.56 -24.97 -2.45
CA VAL A 577 30.64 -25.06 -3.92
C VAL A 577 30.68 -26.49 -4.48
N GLN A 578 30.19 -27.46 -3.71
CA GLN A 578 30.15 -28.87 -4.11
C GLN A 578 29.30 -29.08 -5.37
N GLU A 579 29.70 -30.04 -6.22
CA GLU A 579 28.98 -30.37 -7.46
C GLU A 579 27.53 -30.75 -7.18
N SER A 580 27.33 -31.66 -6.23
CA SER A 580 26.00 -32.12 -5.82
C SER A 580 25.36 -31.18 -4.78
N PRO A 581 24.10 -30.70 -4.98
CA PRO A 581 23.40 -29.85 -4.02
C PRO A 581 23.18 -30.51 -2.65
N VAL A 582 23.06 -31.84 -2.59
CA VAL A 582 22.86 -32.56 -1.33
C VAL A 582 24.10 -32.54 -0.44
N ASP A 583 25.28 -32.41 -1.04
CA ASP A 583 26.57 -32.36 -0.34
C ASP A 583 26.89 -30.97 0.22
N ARG A 584 26.15 -29.93 -0.19
CA ARG A 584 26.33 -28.57 0.30
C ARG A 584 25.69 -28.41 1.69
N PRO A 585 26.28 -27.67 2.62
CA PRO A 585 25.66 -27.38 3.92
C PRO A 585 24.42 -26.49 3.76
N THR A 586 23.55 -26.48 4.77
CA THR A 586 22.54 -25.41 4.91
C THR A 586 23.19 -24.14 5.48
N MET A 587 22.55 -22.98 5.35
CA MET A 587 23.11 -21.75 5.93
C MET A 587 23.14 -21.77 7.46
N SER A 588 22.29 -22.57 8.10
CA SER A 588 22.35 -22.82 9.55
C SER A 588 23.62 -23.60 9.92
N ASP A 589 23.93 -24.65 9.16
CA ASP A 589 25.20 -25.39 9.32
C ASP A 589 26.40 -24.47 9.08
N VAL A 590 26.36 -23.62 8.07
CA VAL A 590 27.44 -22.65 7.78
C VAL A 590 27.68 -21.69 8.93
N VAL A 591 26.62 -21.08 9.48
CA VAL A 591 26.75 -20.19 10.65
C VAL A 591 27.28 -20.95 11.86
N PHE A 592 26.84 -22.18 12.08
CA PHE A 592 27.35 -23.05 13.14
C PHE A 592 28.84 -23.40 12.95
N MET A 593 29.25 -23.72 11.72
CA MET A 593 30.64 -24.04 11.35
C MET A 593 31.57 -22.83 11.51
N LEU A 594 31.11 -21.62 11.17
CA LEU A 594 31.86 -20.38 11.34
C LEU A 594 32.01 -19.99 12.82
N GLY A 595 30.97 -20.20 13.63
CA GLY A 595 30.94 -19.76 15.03
C GLY A 595 31.56 -20.72 16.04
N ASN A 596 31.76 -22.01 15.70
CA ASN A 596 32.20 -23.04 16.64
C ASN A 596 33.44 -23.80 16.15
N ALA A 597 34.30 -24.23 17.09
CA ALA A 597 35.50 -25.03 16.83
C ALA A 597 35.18 -26.53 16.65
N THR A 598 34.30 -26.86 15.70
CA THR A 598 33.91 -28.25 15.39
C THR A 598 34.73 -28.84 14.25
N THR A 599 34.94 -30.15 14.24
CA THR A 599 35.58 -30.84 13.11
C THR A 599 34.69 -30.78 11.87
N LEU A 600 35.23 -30.22 10.78
CA LEU A 600 34.52 -30.08 9.51
C LEU A 600 34.70 -31.31 8.63
N PRO A 601 33.68 -31.68 7.83
CA PRO A 601 33.84 -32.72 6.82
C PRO A 601 34.84 -32.29 5.74
N SER A 602 35.59 -33.24 5.19
CA SER A 602 36.44 -32.98 4.03
C SER A 602 35.56 -32.66 2.81
N PRO A 603 35.82 -31.56 2.08
CA PRO A 603 35.07 -31.25 0.87
C PRO A 603 35.30 -32.32 -0.20
N LYS A 604 34.27 -32.64 -0.98
CA LYS A 604 34.39 -33.44 -2.21
C LYS A 604 34.67 -32.51 -3.40
N LYS A 605 34.69 -33.07 -4.61
CA LYS A 605 34.98 -32.34 -5.84
C LYS A 605 33.95 -31.20 -6.07
N PRO A 606 34.39 -29.94 -6.19
CA PRO A 606 33.53 -28.82 -6.55
C PRO A 606 33.03 -28.91 -7.99
N ALA A 607 31.98 -28.14 -8.30
CA ALA A 607 31.61 -27.91 -9.69
C ALA A 607 32.59 -26.95 -10.37
N PHE A 608 33.14 -27.34 -11.51
CA PHE A 608 33.98 -26.45 -12.32
C PHE A 608 33.20 -25.91 -13.51
N ILE A 609 33.17 -24.59 -13.66
CA ILE A 609 32.78 -23.95 -14.92
C ILE A 609 34.04 -23.90 -15.78
N LEU A 610 34.15 -24.78 -16.78
CA LEU A 610 35.20 -24.68 -17.80
C LEU A 610 34.90 -23.46 -18.69
N GLN A 611 35.77 -22.45 -18.68
CA GLN A 611 35.81 -21.45 -19.75
C GLN A 611 36.42 -22.12 -20.98
N GLY A 612 35.58 -22.73 -21.83
CA GLY A 612 36.03 -23.27 -23.11
C GLY A 612 36.46 -22.14 -24.04
N LYS A 613 37.73 -22.16 -24.46
CA LYS A 613 38.14 -21.56 -25.73
C LYS A 613 37.41 -22.31 -26.84
N TYR A 614 36.62 -21.59 -27.64
CA TYR A 614 36.28 -22.04 -28.98
C TYR A 614 37.55 -21.94 -29.82
N ASP A 615 38.25 -23.05 -30.03
CA ASP A 615 39.21 -23.18 -31.13
C ASP A 615 39.34 -24.67 -31.49
N ASP A 616 39.10 -24.93 -32.78
CA ASP A 616 39.43 -26.10 -33.61
C ASP A 616 39.40 -27.50 -32.99
N MET A 617 38.37 -28.25 -33.38
CA MET A 617 38.52 -29.69 -33.56
C MET A 617 38.20 -30.04 -35.02
N ASP A 618 39.24 -30.00 -35.84
CA ASP A 618 39.23 -30.55 -37.19
C ASP A 618 39.84 -31.96 -37.17
N THR A 619 39.17 -32.88 -37.90
CA THR A 619 39.55 -34.27 -38.27
C THR A 619 39.70 -35.30 -37.13
N ILE A 620 39.00 -36.45 -37.14
CA ILE A 620 39.04 -37.52 -38.16
C ILE A 620 37.67 -38.23 -38.31
N ALA A 621 37.15 -38.21 -39.55
CA ALA A 621 36.51 -39.27 -40.38
C ALA A 621 35.46 -40.22 -39.75
N THR A 622 34.30 -40.54 -40.33
CA THR A 622 33.82 -40.64 -41.73
C THR A 622 32.28 -40.72 -41.73
N GLY A 623 31.60 -40.15 -42.74
CA GLY A 623 30.33 -40.73 -43.21
C GLY A 623 29.18 -39.78 -43.54
N SER A 624 29.22 -39.22 -44.75
CA SER A 624 28.05 -38.97 -45.63
C SER A 624 27.04 -37.86 -45.29
N SER A 625 27.23 -36.74 -46.00
CA SER A 625 26.22 -35.97 -46.76
C SER A 625 25.03 -35.31 -46.05
N ALA A 626 25.11 -33.99 -45.83
CA ALA A 626 24.31 -32.96 -46.54
C ALA A 626 24.62 -31.54 -46.01
N ILE A 627 24.88 -30.59 -46.92
CA ILE A 627 25.11 -29.15 -46.70
C ILE A 627 23.75 -28.39 -46.66
N PRO A 628 23.65 -27.20 -46.01
CA PRO A 628 22.50 -26.78 -45.21
C PRO A 628 21.53 -25.80 -45.91
N SER A 629 20.41 -25.48 -45.25
CA SER A 629 19.58 -24.32 -45.62
C SER A 629 19.19 -23.48 -44.40
N THR A 630 19.28 -22.18 -44.61
CA THR A 630 19.03 -21.03 -43.73
C THR A 630 17.56 -20.81 -43.35
N ASN A 631 17.37 -20.37 -42.10
CA ASN A 631 16.29 -19.54 -41.55
C ASN A 631 14.83 -19.85 -41.93
N ARG A 632 14.03 -20.35 -40.97
CA ARG A 632 12.61 -19.97 -40.83
C ARG A 632 12.14 -19.93 -39.38
N VAL A 633 11.53 -18.80 -39.03
CA VAL A 633 10.68 -18.54 -37.87
C VAL A 633 9.48 -19.49 -37.89
N THR A 634 9.03 -19.96 -36.72
CA THR A 634 7.74 -20.66 -36.58
C THR A 634 6.87 -19.96 -35.54
N LEU A 635 5.79 -19.33 -36.03
CA LEU A 635 4.60 -18.92 -35.27
C LEU A 635 3.79 -20.16 -34.87
N SER A 636 3.17 -20.14 -33.69
CA SER A 636 2.21 -21.19 -33.29
C SER A 636 0.92 -20.54 -32.78
N THR A 637 -0.19 -20.90 -33.44
CA THR A 637 -1.57 -20.53 -33.13
C THR A 637 -2.19 -21.54 -32.17
N LEU A 638 -2.93 -21.05 -31.16
CA LEU A 638 -3.72 -21.85 -30.21
C LEU A 638 -5.16 -22.03 -30.74
N VAL A 639 -5.68 -23.25 -30.65
CA VAL A 639 -7.10 -23.57 -30.91
C VAL A 639 -7.78 -23.86 -29.58
N PRO A 640 -8.97 -23.29 -29.30
CA PRO A 640 -9.66 -23.46 -28.04
C PRO A 640 -10.47 -24.77 -27.98
N ARG A 641 -10.65 -25.30 -26.77
CA ARG A 641 -11.84 -26.08 -26.41
C ARG A 641 -12.69 -25.24 -25.48
#